data_AF-A0A2D5VFY2-F1
#
_entry.id   AF-A0A2D5VFY2-F1
#
_cell.length_a   1.000
_cell.length_b   1.000
_cell.length_c   1.000
_cell.angle_alpha   90.00
_cell.angle_beta   90.00
_cell.angle_gamma   90.00
#
_symmetry.space_group_name_H-M   'P 1'
#
loop_
_entity.id
_entity.type
_entity.pdbx_description
1 polymer ?
#
loop_
_entity_poly.entity_id
_entity_poly.type
_entity_poly.pdbx_seq_one_letter_code
_entity_poly.pdbx_strand_id
1 'polypeptide(L)'
;MILENEILRIELDPKLPIVNRYLHKPTGQVFGGANADGQLQVNSCEIPWQEWQTAVKIEQNVVSYRMELEARQLAIHWQFALQEEELSISLVEVDDPEEGLESIGWTNLPLLVCDDLSYHYWRMSTGAPDPSAGHKMWATDAVGTMAELTTAEEPTPLIYGAIWNDRVCVFVDSNYPLFPITHQKTAGDAYAIALNTYRYRARNRILPLLKVTVGFLDDINGDQLANLSDYRLWINRSRPQGDPLYYDAVKYKIFMHFPPPEAGIATNLKESEEIVKAMFHITDGLPQIVYLVGQQTGGHDGTYPTLGGGTNPEIGTEIQLRQLSRNCRGKYNAILSYHCNIDDAYQHSQDWDRRYVVVNETSAEDSLNLQGSVCHTLDVETGEVFRRLEEYMECFPVVKTLHFDNMRLTNTLYRTGWEEIGVLEELVCGLMPIMDWLKMRGITITTEGHNGLPLDPSCLVSGFWHYDSPDRMRQILHRRISGGGRGSHFGQYTVADYGICNSLHIDISVRKWPPDDLPPEVHQKYFGWMPTKTLTWTLQHNWNQIVDCLYLGTLLHHFYNEREMLIWDAVGEGWRIIYADNVVAEVCIQSPDSLKVTAGEVTVAEGNDRFIPRCGAIYAYSRDGSNRNWILPPDFQGKQLRVCTLSREGRGGAPQYELSYQTIRLELEAGVPVKIEIG
;
A
#
# COMPACT_ATOMS: atom_id res chain seq x y z
N MET A 1 40.47 -1.47 -7.89
CA MET A 1 40.51 -1.38 -6.42
C MET A 1 39.64 -2.48 -5.84
N ILE A 2 39.81 -2.86 -4.57
CA ILE A 2 39.05 -3.97 -3.97
C ILE A 2 38.44 -3.52 -2.65
N LEU A 3 37.14 -3.76 -2.48
CA LEU A 3 36.45 -3.78 -1.19
C LEU A 3 36.13 -5.23 -0.84
N GLU A 4 36.42 -5.67 0.38
CA GLU A 4 36.29 -7.08 0.75
C GLU A 4 35.97 -7.27 2.24
N ASN A 5 35.06 -8.19 2.53
CA ASN A 5 34.76 -8.71 3.87
C ASN A 5 34.55 -10.24 3.79
N GLU A 6 33.98 -10.88 4.82
CA GLU A 6 33.79 -12.34 4.81
C GLU A 6 32.76 -12.85 3.79
N ILE A 7 31.83 -11.99 3.34
CA ILE A 7 30.70 -12.33 2.47
C ILE A 7 30.99 -11.94 1.02
N LEU A 8 31.52 -10.74 0.80
CA LEU A 8 31.68 -10.14 -0.53
C LEU A 8 33.12 -9.75 -0.81
N ARG A 9 33.50 -9.89 -2.08
CA ARG A 9 34.65 -9.23 -2.68
C ARG A 9 34.18 -8.46 -3.91
N ILE A 10 34.48 -7.17 -3.94
CA ILE A 10 34.00 -6.22 -4.94
C ILE A 10 35.20 -5.57 -5.62
N GLU A 11 35.28 -5.69 -6.93
CA GLU A 11 36.34 -5.09 -7.75
C GLU A 11 35.80 -3.81 -8.37
N LEU A 12 36.31 -2.66 -7.92
CA LEU A 12 35.96 -1.33 -8.41
C LEU A 12 36.98 -0.83 -9.44
N ASP A 13 36.56 0.03 -10.36
CA ASP A 13 37.49 0.71 -11.25
C ASP A 13 38.38 1.70 -10.46
N PRO A 14 39.71 1.77 -10.75
CA PRO A 14 40.63 2.65 -10.03
C PRO A 14 40.42 4.15 -10.25
N LYS A 15 39.62 4.56 -11.23
CA LYS A 15 39.44 5.97 -11.63
C LYS A 15 37.98 6.37 -11.79
N LEU A 16 37.12 5.42 -12.16
CA LEU A 16 35.71 5.66 -12.45
C LEU A 16 34.84 5.14 -11.29
N PRO A 17 33.71 5.80 -10.97
CA PRO A 17 32.77 5.35 -9.94
C PRO A 17 31.93 4.16 -10.43
N ILE A 18 32.58 3.09 -10.86
CA ILE A 18 31.94 1.89 -11.39
C ILE A 18 32.44 0.64 -10.67
N VAL A 19 31.53 -0.30 -10.51
CA VAL A 19 31.85 -1.65 -10.05
C VAL A 19 32.06 -2.53 -11.27
N ASN A 20 33.22 -3.18 -11.35
CA ASN A 20 33.54 -4.08 -12.46
C ASN A 20 33.04 -5.51 -12.19
N ARG A 21 33.11 -5.95 -10.92
CA ARG A 21 32.82 -7.35 -10.56
C ARG A 21 32.47 -7.52 -9.09
N TYR A 22 31.61 -8.50 -8.81
CA TYR A 22 31.30 -9.01 -7.48
C TYR A 22 31.62 -10.51 -7.41
N LEU A 23 32.09 -10.96 -6.24
CA LEU A 23 32.20 -12.37 -5.85
C LEU A 23 31.47 -12.54 -4.52
N HIS A 24 30.39 -13.32 -4.55
CA HIS A 24 29.73 -13.81 -3.35
C HIS A 24 30.49 -15.02 -2.82
N LYS A 25 31.26 -14.83 -1.75
CA LYS A 25 32.21 -15.83 -1.23
C LYS A 25 31.54 -17.10 -0.72
N PRO A 26 30.40 -17.05 0.02
CA PRO A 26 29.75 -18.26 0.51
C PRO A 26 29.36 -19.24 -0.59
N THR A 27 28.86 -18.72 -1.72
CA THR A 27 28.37 -19.54 -2.84
C THR A 27 29.39 -19.70 -3.98
N GLY A 28 30.42 -18.86 -4.01
CA GLY A 28 31.39 -18.77 -5.11
C GLY A 28 30.83 -18.14 -6.39
N GLN A 29 29.63 -17.56 -6.34
CA GLN A 29 28.98 -16.97 -7.51
C GLN A 29 29.58 -15.61 -7.84
N VAL A 30 29.61 -15.32 -9.13
CA VAL A 30 30.24 -14.13 -9.70
C VAL A 30 29.20 -13.35 -10.47
N PHE A 31 29.21 -12.04 -10.27
CA PHE A 31 28.38 -11.10 -11.01
C PHE A 31 29.27 -10.01 -11.61
N GLY A 32 28.93 -9.55 -12.81
CA GLY A 32 29.56 -8.40 -13.44
C GLY A 32 28.97 -7.09 -12.94
N GLY A 33 29.60 -5.99 -13.34
CA GLY A 33 29.00 -4.66 -13.29
C GLY A 33 29.31 -3.90 -14.58
N ALA A 34 29.45 -2.59 -14.49
CA ALA A 34 29.76 -1.73 -15.62
C ALA A 34 31.24 -1.81 -16.03
N ASN A 35 31.55 -1.22 -17.18
CA ASN A 35 32.92 -1.03 -17.68
C ASN A 35 33.11 0.41 -18.18
N ALA A 36 34.29 0.71 -18.73
CA ALA A 36 34.66 2.06 -19.17
C ALA A 36 33.92 2.54 -20.44
N ASP A 37 33.12 1.70 -21.10
CA ASP A 37 32.34 2.06 -22.29
C ASP A 37 31.02 2.76 -21.92
N GLY A 38 30.55 2.63 -20.68
CA GLY A 38 29.37 3.34 -20.19
C GLY A 38 29.67 4.81 -19.88
N GLN A 39 28.64 5.63 -19.65
CA GLN A 39 28.77 7.08 -19.43
C GLN A 39 27.72 7.59 -18.44
N LEU A 40 28.10 8.60 -17.64
CA LEU A 40 27.12 9.38 -16.87
C LEU A 40 26.45 10.40 -17.80
N GLN A 41 25.15 10.59 -17.62
CA GLN A 41 24.43 11.68 -18.23
C GLN A 41 24.24 12.81 -17.21
N VAL A 42 24.43 14.05 -17.65
CA VAL A 42 24.08 15.26 -16.88
C VAL A 42 23.03 16.03 -17.67
N ASN A 43 21.82 16.13 -17.13
CA ASN A 43 20.65 16.70 -17.81
C ASN A 43 20.40 16.03 -19.17
N SER A 44 20.40 14.70 -19.18
CA SER A 44 20.22 13.85 -20.36
C SER A 44 21.31 13.99 -21.45
N CYS A 45 22.39 14.75 -21.20
CA CYS A 45 23.56 14.77 -22.06
C CYS A 45 24.59 13.76 -21.56
N GLU A 46 24.95 12.82 -22.42
CA GLU A 46 26.06 11.89 -22.19
C GLU A 46 27.40 12.65 -22.05
N ILE A 47 28.09 12.44 -20.93
CA ILE A 47 29.39 13.06 -20.65
C ILE A 47 30.47 11.97 -20.67
N PRO A 48 31.39 12.00 -21.65
CA PRO A 48 32.51 11.08 -21.70
C PRO A 48 33.40 11.16 -20.44
N TRP A 49 33.94 10.01 -20.00
CA TRP A 49 34.80 9.97 -18.81
C TRP A 49 36.02 10.89 -18.87
N GLN A 50 36.54 11.21 -20.06
CA GLN A 50 37.71 12.09 -20.19
C GLN A 50 37.41 13.56 -19.86
N GLU A 51 36.14 13.95 -19.84
CA GLU A 51 35.72 15.30 -19.43
C GLU A 51 35.64 15.45 -17.90
N TRP A 52 35.61 14.33 -17.17
CA TRP A 52 35.61 14.32 -15.71
C TRP A 52 37.03 14.30 -15.15
N GLN A 53 37.32 15.23 -14.24
CA GLN A 53 38.51 15.16 -13.40
C GLN A 53 38.15 14.41 -12.11
N THR A 54 38.63 13.17 -11.96
CA THR A 54 38.30 12.34 -10.80
C THR A 54 39.48 12.21 -9.83
N ALA A 55 39.24 12.61 -8.59
CA ALA A 55 40.10 12.31 -7.44
C ALA A 55 39.51 11.14 -6.65
N VAL A 56 40.33 10.12 -6.39
CA VAL A 56 39.93 8.90 -5.69
C VAL A 56 40.61 8.84 -4.32
N LYS A 57 39.82 8.59 -3.28
CA LYS A 57 40.31 8.38 -1.91
C LYS A 57 39.81 7.03 -1.40
N ILE A 58 40.68 6.30 -0.70
CA ILE A 58 40.36 5.00 -0.14
C ILE A 58 40.60 5.07 1.37
N GLU A 59 39.59 4.73 2.15
CA GLU A 59 39.67 4.68 3.61
C GLU A 59 38.92 3.45 4.11
N GLN A 60 39.66 2.47 4.64
CA GLN A 60 39.08 1.20 5.10
C GLN A 60 38.21 0.51 4.01
N ASN A 61 36.94 0.21 4.30
CA ASN A 61 35.96 -0.39 3.39
C ASN A 61 35.15 0.65 2.61
N VAL A 62 35.70 1.84 2.42
CA VAL A 62 35.09 2.95 1.70
C VAL A 62 36.01 3.43 0.59
N VAL A 63 35.43 3.61 -0.59
CA VAL A 63 36.06 4.31 -1.72
C VAL A 63 35.25 5.54 -2.09
N SER A 64 35.90 6.69 -2.16
CA SER A 64 35.32 7.96 -2.54
C SER A 64 35.84 8.42 -3.90
N TYR A 65 34.93 8.84 -4.76
CA TYR A 65 35.22 9.43 -6.07
C TYR A 65 34.66 10.85 -6.08
N ARG A 66 35.55 11.86 -6.00
CA ARG A 66 35.19 13.26 -6.22
C ARG A 66 35.45 13.57 -7.68
N MET A 67 34.40 13.92 -8.41
CA MET A 67 34.43 14.11 -9.86
C MET A 67 34.05 15.56 -10.18
N GLU A 68 34.87 16.23 -10.98
CA GLU A 68 34.68 17.62 -11.37
C GLU A 68 34.49 17.72 -12.89
N LEU A 69 33.45 18.44 -13.31
CA LEU A 69 33.14 18.76 -14.70
C LEU A 69 33.26 20.27 -14.88
N GLU A 70 34.47 20.72 -15.21
CA GLU A 70 34.84 22.14 -15.28
C GLU A 70 33.94 22.92 -16.25
N ALA A 71 33.59 22.32 -17.40
CA ALA A 71 32.74 22.95 -18.42
C ALA A 71 31.34 23.33 -17.92
N ARG A 72 30.88 22.75 -16.80
CA ARG A 72 29.58 23.03 -16.18
C ARG A 72 29.70 23.54 -14.74
N GLN A 73 30.91 23.84 -14.27
CA GLN A 73 31.20 24.21 -12.87
C GLN A 73 30.53 23.27 -11.86
N LEU A 74 30.51 21.96 -12.16
CA LEU A 74 29.81 20.95 -11.37
C LEU A 74 30.81 20.02 -10.71
N ALA A 75 30.69 19.78 -9.40
CA ALA A 75 31.38 18.70 -8.72
C ALA A 75 30.39 17.74 -8.07
N ILE A 76 30.61 16.44 -8.23
CA ILE A 76 29.83 15.38 -7.60
C ILE A 76 30.74 14.43 -6.83
N HIS A 77 30.29 13.99 -5.66
CA HIS A 77 31.06 13.11 -4.79
C HIS A 77 30.29 11.83 -4.53
N TRP A 78 30.83 10.72 -5.04
CA TRP A 78 30.31 9.38 -4.79
C TRP A 78 31.10 8.67 -3.71
N GLN A 79 30.39 7.94 -2.86
CA GLN A 79 30.97 7.08 -1.83
C GLN A 79 30.43 5.65 -2.00
N PHE A 80 31.35 4.70 -2.14
CA PHE A 80 31.10 3.27 -2.19
C PHE A 80 31.54 2.66 -0.87
N ALA A 81 30.61 2.07 -0.13
CA ALA A 81 30.87 1.48 1.18
C ALA A 81 30.35 0.05 1.24
N LEU A 82 31.22 -0.89 1.60
CA LEU A 82 30.84 -2.29 1.81
C LEU A 82 30.56 -2.55 3.29
N GLN A 83 29.33 -2.96 3.60
CA GLN A 83 28.91 -3.39 4.93
C GLN A 83 28.15 -4.70 4.81
N GLU A 84 28.65 -5.74 5.49
CA GLU A 84 28.03 -7.08 5.50
C GLU A 84 27.74 -7.57 4.07
N GLU A 85 26.49 -7.91 3.75
CA GLU A 85 26.05 -8.37 2.42
C GLU A 85 25.66 -7.26 1.43
N GLU A 86 25.93 -6.00 1.76
CA GLU A 86 25.48 -4.83 0.99
C GLU A 86 26.63 -3.93 0.56
N LEU A 87 26.60 -3.53 -0.72
CA LEU A 87 27.33 -2.37 -1.20
C LEU A 87 26.38 -1.16 -1.22
N SER A 88 26.69 -0.14 -0.42
CA SER A 88 26.07 1.17 -0.53
C SER A 88 26.83 2.04 -1.52
N ILE A 89 26.10 2.64 -2.48
CA ILE A 89 26.60 3.65 -3.41
C ILE A 89 25.81 4.93 -3.14
N SER A 90 26.48 5.94 -2.61
CA SER A 90 25.83 7.19 -2.17
C SER A 90 26.43 8.41 -2.88
N LEU A 91 25.56 9.26 -3.40
CA LEU A 91 25.90 10.64 -3.70
C LEU A 91 25.93 11.39 -2.36
N VAL A 92 27.10 11.87 -1.93
CA VAL A 92 27.27 12.47 -0.60
C VAL A 92 27.45 13.98 -0.63
N GLU A 93 27.81 14.53 -1.79
CA GLU A 93 28.01 15.96 -2.00
C GLU A 93 27.77 16.28 -3.48
N VAL A 94 27.10 17.41 -3.73
CA VAL A 94 26.95 18.04 -5.04
C VAL A 94 27.28 19.52 -4.86
N ASP A 95 28.27 19.99 -5.61
CA ASP A 95 28.60 21.42 -5.74
C ASP A 95 28.13 21.88 -7.12
N ASP A 96 27.01 22.61 -7.15
CA ASP A 96 26.30 23.09 -8.33
C ASP A 96 25.98 24.59 -8.15
N PRO A 97 27.00 25.48 -8.14
CA PRO A 97 26.84 26.91 -7.83
C PRO A 97 26.03 27.67 -8.90
N GLU A 98 25.95 27.16 -10.12
CA GLU A 98 25.13 27.73 -11.19
C GLU A 98 23.68 27.23 -11.15
N GLU A 99 23.35 26.33 -10.21
CA GLU A 99 22.03 25.68 -10.08
C GLU A 99 21.58 24.99 -11.39
N GLY A 100 22.54 24.48 -12.17
CA GLY A 100 22.32 23.92 -13.49
C GLY A 100 21.99 22.43 -13.50
N LEU A 101 22.27 21.68 -12.43
CA LEU A 101 22.04 20.22 -12.39
C LEU A 101 20.56 19.86 -12.20
N GLU A 102 19.90 19.28 -13.19
CA GLU A 102 18.54 18.75 -13.03
C GLU A 102 18.53 17.25 -12.77
N SER A 103 19.34 16.49 -13.51
CA SER A 103 19.34 15.03 -13.44
C SER A 103 20.71 14.42 -13.68
N ILE A 104 20.88 13.23 -13.10
CA ILE A 104 21.98 12.31 -13.37
C ILE A 104 21.37 11.04 -13.97
N GLY A 105 21.85 10.64 -15.15
CA GLY A 105 21.44 9.43 -15.86
C GLY A 105 22.61 8.48 -16.11
N TRP A 106 22.31 7.29 -16.64
CA TRP A 106 23.25 6.20 -16.84
C TRP A 106 23.09 5.61 -18.24
N THR A 107 24.11 5.72 -19.09
CA THR A 107 24.16 5.03 -20.39
C THR A 107 25.10 3.84 -20.27
N ASN A 108 24.63 2.62 -20.55
CA ASN A 108 25.45 1.40 -20.52
C ASN A 108 26.23 1.23 -19.19
N LEU A 109 25.65 1.66 -18.06
CA LEU A 109 26.22 1.53 -16.72
C LEU A 109 25.35 0.66 -15.82
N PRO A 110 25.28 -0.67 -16.07
CA PRO A 110 24.63 -1.57 -15.14
C PRO A 110 25.37 -1.60 -13.81
N LEU A 111 24.62 -1.61 -12.71
CA LEU A 111 25.19 -1.82 -11.38
C LEU A 111 25.48 -3.30 -11.12
N LEU A 112 24.71 -4.18 -11.77
CA LEU A 112 24.85 -5.63 -11.66
C LEU A 112 24.56 -6.29 -13.01
N VAL A 113 25.37 -7.28 -13.39
CA VAL A 113 25.19 -8.13 -14.56
C VAL A 113 25.28 -9.59 -14.14
N CYS A 114 24.28 -10.39 -14.51
CA CYS A 114 24.25 -11.84 -14.33
C CYS A 114 24.30 -12.54 -15.69
N ASP A 115 25.37 -13.28 -15.95
CA ASP A 115 25.54 -14.06 -17.18
C ASP A 115 24.88 -15.45 -17.08
N ASP A 116 24.50 -15.88 -15.87
CA ASP A 116 23.82 -17.15 -15.63
C ASP A 116 22.29 -16.97 -15.74
N LEU A 117 21.75 -17.25 -16.92
CA LEU A 117 20.32 -17.12 -17.19
C LEU A 117 19.46 -18.22 -16.53
N SER A 118 20.04 -19.14 -15.76
CA SER A 118 19.27 -20.10 -14.96
C SER A 118 18.63 -19.48 -13.71
N TYR A 119 19.05 -18.26 -13.34
CA TYR A 119 18.43 -17.53 -12.23
C TYR A 119 16.96 -17.25 -12.51
N HIS A 120 16.17 -17.28 -11.44
CA HIS A 120 14.84 -16.73 -11.42
C HIS A 120 14.89 -15.21 -11.29
N TYR A 121 13.82 -14.56 -11.72
CA TYR A 121 13.64 -13.12 -11.56
C TYR A 121 12.23 -12.82 -11.05
N TRP A 122 12.11 -11.69 -10.36
CA TRP A 122 10.85 -11.04 -10.09
C TRP A 122 10.98 -9.55 -10.40
N ARG A 123 9.93 -8.97 -10.98
CA ARG A 123 9.85 -7.56 -11.36
C ARG A 123 8.48 -7.02 -10.98
N MET A 124 8.45 -5.93 -10.25
CA MET A 124 7.26 -5.14 -9.98
C MET A 124 7.32 -3.86 -10.80
N SER A 125 6.34 -3.65 -11.66
CA SER A 125 6.23 -2.47 -12.53
C SER A 125 4.80 -1.93 -12.54
N THR A 126 4.55 -0.92 -13.37
CA THR A 126 3.20 -0.48 -13.70
C THR A 126 3.00 -0.53 -15.21
N GLY A 127 1.74 -0.67 -15.63
CA GLY A 127 1.36 -0.52 -17.03
C GLY A 127 1.52 0.93 -17.52
N ALA A 128 1.28 1.12 -18.83
CA ALA A 128 1.16 2.45 -19.39
C ALA A 128 -0.02 3.22 -18.76
N PRO A 129 0.04 4.56 -18.70
CA PRO A 129 -1.07 5.38 -18.24
C PRO A 129 -2.35 5.09 -19.04
N ASP A 130 -3.45 4.78 -18.35
CA ASP A 130 -4.74 4.44 -18.95
C ASP A 130 -5.64 5.68 -19.07
N PRO A 131 -5.84 6.25 -20.28
CA PRO A 131 -6.67 7.44 -20.45
C PRO A 131 -8.13 7.25 -20.02
N SER A 132 -8.63 6.01 -20.03
CA SER A 132 -10.00 5.68 -19.62
C SER A 132 -10.18 5.62 -18.10
N ALA A 133 -9.07 5.53 -17.36
CA ALA A 133 -9.04 5.48 -15.90
C ALA A 133 -8.36 6.73 -15.31
N GLY A 134 -8.49 7.89 -15.96
CA GLY A 134 -7.88 9.14 -15.48
C GLY A 134 -6.35 9.13 -15.50
N HIS A 135 -5.75 8.41 -16.45
CA HIS A 135 -4.31 8.19 -16.59
C HIS A 135 -3.64 7.47 -15.41
N LYS A 136 -4.42 6.72 -14.61
CA LYS A 136 -3.87 5.74 -13.67
C LYS A 136 -2.94 4.77 -14.41
N MET A 137 -1.85 4.40 -13.76
CA MET A 137 -0.99 3.30 -14.20
C MET A 137 -1.36 2.12 -13.33
N TRP A 138 -1.55 0.92 -13.87
CA TRP A 138 -1.95 -0.24 -13.06
C TRP A 138 -0.73 -1.04 -12.62
N ALA A 139 -0.63 -1.32 -11.32
CA ALA A 139 0.46 -2.09 -10.74
C ALA A 139 0.41 -3.55 -11.23
N THR A 140 1.54 -4.09 -11.68
CA THR A 140 1.65 -5.45 -12.20
C THR A 140 2.99 -6.07 -11.79
N ASP A 141 3.05 -7.41 -11.79
CA ASP A 141 4.28 -8.13 -11.50
C ASP A 141 4.53 -9.28 -12.48
N ALA A 142 5.80 -9.65 -12.63
CA ALA A 142 6.22 -10.79 -13.43
C ALA A 142 7.28 -11.61 -12.68
N VAL A 143 7.15 -12.93 -12.74
CA VAL A 143 8.09 -13.90 -12.18
C VAL A 143 8.35 -15.00 -13.20
N GLY A 144 9.58 -15.49 -13.26
CA GLY A 144 9.95 -16.60 -14.14
C GLY A 144 11.44 -16.87 -14.10
N THR A 145 11.94 -17.60 -15.11
CA THR A 145 13.37 -17.84 -15.28
C THR A 145 13.94 -16.87 -16.32
N MET A 146 15.16 -16.36 -16.12
CA MET A 146 15.76 -15.42 -17.07
C MET A 146 15.99 -16.01 -18.47
N ALA A 147 16.20 -17.32 -18.55
CA ALA A 147 16.31 -18.05 -19.81
C ALA A 147 15.06 -17.87 -20.70
N GLU A 148 13.88 -17.75 -20.09
CA GLU A 148 12.58 -17.66 -20.77
C GLU A 148 12.24 -16.24 -21.23
N LEU A 149 12.94 -15.23 -20.71
CA LEU A 149 12.76 -13.85 -21.14
C LEU A 149 13.21 -13.67 -22.59
N THR A 150 12.49 -12.85 -23.33
CA THR A 150 12.97 -12.30 -24.60
C THR A 150 13.96 -11.18 -24.34
N THR A 151 14.95 -11.02 -25.22
CA THR A 151 15.80 -9.82 -25.24
C THR A 151 14.92 -8.59 -25.39
N ALA A 152 15.10 -7.60 -24.51
CA ALA A 152 14.37 -6.35 -24.56
C ALA A 152 15.25 -5.28 -25.19
N GLU A 153 14.70 -4.53 -26.16
CA GLU A 153 15.41 -3.39 -26.77
C GLU A 153 15.75 -2.34 -25.71
N GLU A 154 14.79 -2.04 -24.83
CA GLU A 154 14.93 -1.06 -23.75
C GLU A 154 14.81 -1.70 -22.36
N PRO A 155 15.51 -1.17 -21.34
CA PRO A 155 15.33 -1.58 -19.95
C PRO A 155 13.90 -1.34 -19.45
N THR A 156 13.36 -2.28 -18.65
CA THR A 156 12.04 -2.11 -18.02
C THR A 156 12.19 -1.31 -16.71
N PRO A 157 11.50 -0.17 -16.53
CA PRO A 157 11.51 0.58 -15.27
C PRO A 157 10.66 -0.13 -14.20
N LEU A 158 11.21 -0.26 -12.99
CA LEU A 158 10.62 -1.04 -11.91
C LEU A 158 10.58 -0.28 -10.59
N ILE A 159 9.61 -0.64 -9.75
CA ILE A 159 9.52 -0.23 -8.35
C ILE A 159 10.39 -1.15 -7.49
N TYR A 160 10.28 -2.46 -7.72
CA TYR A 160 11.04 -3.50 -7.02
C TYR A 160 11.48 -4.58 -8.01
N GLY A 161 12.60 -5.23 -7.72
CA GLY A 161 13.01 -6.40 -8.48
C GLY A 161 14.21 -7.07 -7.86
N ALA A 162 14.27 -8.39 -8.02
CA ALA A 162 15.37 -9.21 -7.56
C ALA A 162 15.55 -10.43 -8.47
N ILE A 163 16.71 -11.06 -8.33
CA ILE A 163 17.09 -12.28 -9.03
C ILE A 163 17.60 -13.30 -8.01
N TRP A 164 17.38 -14.59 -8.22
CA TRP A 164 17.83 -15.61 -7.26
C TRP A 164 18.01 -17.00 -7.90
N ASN A 165 18.71 -17.88 -7.18
CA ASN A 165 18.84 -19.30 -7.53
C ASN A 165 18.84 -20.22 -6.31
N ASP A 166 18.12 -19.82 -5.26
CA ASP A 166 17.97 -20.52 -3.98
C ASP A 166 19.24 -20.61 -3.13
N ARG A 167 20.38 -20.13 -3.63
CA ARG A 167 21.65 -20.03 -2.88
C ARG A 167 22.05 -18.60 -2.57
N VAL A 168 21.69 -17.66 -3.44
CA VAL A 168 21.80 -16.22 -3.21
C VAL A 168 20.61 -15.53 -3.85
N CYS A 169 20.12 -14.47 -3.23
CA CYS A 169 19.19 -13.52 -3.83
C CYS A 169 19.87 -12.16 -3.99
N VAL A 170 19.87 -11.61 -5.20
CA VAL A 170 20.60 -10.39 -5.56
C VAL A 170 19.64 -9.33 -6.08
N PHE A 171 19.84 -8.08 -5.67
CA PHE A 171 18.98 -6.97 -6.07
C PHE A 171 19.73 -5.63 -6.08
N VAL A 172 19.09 -4.63 -6.67
CA VAL A 172 19.46 -3.22 -6.52
C VAL A 172 18.24 -2.49 -5.98
N ASP A 173 18.44 -1.62 -5.00
CA ASP A 173 17.41 -0.77 -4.41
C ASP A 173 17.92 0.68 -4.29
N SER A 174 17.01 1.65 -4.20
CA SER A 174 17.36 3.07 -4.09
C SER A 174 16.33 3.87 -3.31
N ASN A 175 16.77 5.00 -2.73
CA ASN A 175 15.88 5.98 -2.11
C ASN A 175 15.12 6.85 -3.13
N TYR A 176 15.34 6.68 -4.43
CA TYR A 176 14.59 7.39 -5.45
C TYR A 176 13.14 6.88 -5.51
N PRO A 177 12.13 7.75 -5.33
CA PRO A 177 10.78 7.30 -5.03
C PRO A 177 10.00 6.76 -6.24
N LEU A 178 10.43 7.08 -7.46
CA LEU A 178 9.69 6.83 -8.69
C LEU A 178 10.53 5.95 -9.64
N PHE A 179 10.11 4.70 -9.85
CA PHE A 179 10.84 3.73 -10.68
C PHE A 179 12.36 3.74 -10.48
N PRO A 180 12.88 3.45 -9.27
CA PRO A 180 14.28 3.60 -8.92
C PRO A 180 15.26 2.82 -9.81
N ILE A 181 14.83 1.68 -10.33
CA ILE A 181 15.71 0.71 -10.99
C ILE A 181 15.15 0.28 -12.34
N THR A 182 16.02 -0.29 -13.16
CA THR A 182 15.64 -0.91 -14.43
C THR A 182 16.24 -2.31 -14.55
N HIS A 183 15.48 -3.24 -15.13
CA HIS A 183 15.94 -4.60 -15.45
C HIS A 183 15.90 -4.83 -16.96
N GLN A 184 16.90 -5.51 -17.51
CA GLN A 184 16.95 -5.84 -18.94
C GLN A 184 17.60 -7.21 -19.17
N LYS A 185 17.01 -8.03 -20.05
CA LYS A 185 17.76 -9.11 -20.70
C LYS A 185 18.41 -8.52 -21.94
N THR A 186 19.73 -8.42 -21.90
CA THR A 186 20.53 -7.79 -22.94
C THR A 186 20.69 -8.69 -24.17
N ALA A 187 21.12 -8.13 -25.29
CA ALA A 187 21.40 -8.89 -26.52
C ALA A 187 22.62 -9.82 -26.39
N GLY A 188 23.47 -9.62 -25.37
CA GLY A 188 24.61 -10.48 -25.08
C GLY A 188 24.29 -11.71 -24.22
N ASP A 189 23.01 -12.10 -24.12
CA ASP A 189 22.54 -13.18 -23.26
C ASP A 189 22.90 -13.02 -21.77
N ALA A 190 22.97 -11.77 -21.31
CA ALA A 190 23.15 -11.42 -19.91
C ALA A 190 21.96 -10.64 -19.37
N TYR A 191 21.75 -10.71 -18.07
CA TYR A 191 20.70 -9.98 -17.35
C TYR A 191 21.30 -8.81 -16.58
N ALA A 192 20.88 -7.59 -16.89
CA ALA A 192 21.39 -6.36 -16.29
C ALA A 192 20.36 -5.73 -15.33
N ILE A 193 20.86 -5.23 -14.21
CA ILE A 193 20.14 -4.35 -13.27
C ILE A 193 20.88 -3.02 -13.21
N ALA A 194 20.16 -1.93 -13.46
CA ALA A 194 20.70 -0.57 -13.47
C ALA A 194 19.78 0.39 -12.70
N LEU A 195 20.23 1.63 -12.56
CA LEU A 195 19.39 2.72 -12.05
C LEU A 195 18.56 3.31 -13.18
N ASN A 196 17.39 3.81 -12.83
CA ASN A 196 16.69 4.77 -13.68
C ASN A 196 17.25 6.19 -13.42
N THR A 197 16.97 7.13 -14.32
CA THR A 197 17.45 8.52 -14.20
C THR A 197 17.02 9.16 -12.88
N TYR A 198 18.00 9.64 -12.12
CA TYR A 198 17.81 10.34 -10.86
C TYR A 198 17.62 11.81 -11.13
N ARG A 199 16.50 12.37 -10.69
CA ARG A 199 16.28 13.82 -10.71
C ARG A 199 16.84 14.41 -9.41
N TYR A 200 17.89 15.21 -9.54
CA TYR A 200 18.47 15.96 -8.43
C TYR A 200 17.59 17.17 -8.08
N ARG A 201 17.02 17.80 -9.10
CA ARG A 201 16.15 18.97 -8.94
C ARG A 201 14.83 18.74 -9.67
N ALA A 202 13.73 19.08 -8.99
CA ALA A 202 12.40 19.16 -9.55
C ALA A 202 11.83 20.53 -9.21
N ARG A 203 11.63 21.38 -10.22
CA ARG A 203 11.27 22.79 -10.07
C ARG A 203 12.24 23.50 -9.10
N ASN A 204 11.74 24.05 -8.00
CA ASN A 204 12.54 24.75 -6.99
C ASN A 204 13.03 23.85 -5.84
N ARG A 205 12.86 22.53 -5.94
CA ARG A 205 13.23 21.58 -4.88
C ARG A 205 14.43 20.74 -5.30
N ILE A 206 15.40 20.65 -4.40
CA ILE A 206 16.46 19.63 -4.45
C ILE A 206 15.94 18.37 -3.75
N LEU A 207 15.99 17.23 -4.43
CA LEU A 207 15.61 15.95 -3.88
C LEU A 207 16.69 15.43 -2.91
N PRO A 208 16.36 14.51 -1.98
CA PRO A 208 17.36 13.83 -1.18
C PRO A 208 18.46 13.25 -2.07
N LEU A 209 19.73 13.39 -1.65
CA LEU A 209 20.84 12.83 -2.41
C LEU A 209 20.68 11.32 -2.58
N LEU A 210 21.01 10.84 -3.78
CA LEU A 210 20.80 9.47 -4.17
C LEU A 210 21.58 8.50 -3.29
N LYS A 211 20.89 7.49 -2.79
CA LYS A 211 21.47 6.34 -2.09
C LYS A 211 20.98 5.07 -2.75
N VAL A 212 21.91 4.19 -3.05
CA VAL A 212 21.67 2.93 -3.73
C VAL A 212 22.28 1.80 -2.93
N THR A 213 21.57 0.68 -2.86
CA THR A 213 22.04 -0.56 -2.25
C THR A 213 22.10 -1.62 -3.33
N VAL A 214 23.24 -2.31 -3.43
CA VAL A 214 23.38 -3.58 -4.16
C VAL A 214 23.51 -4.67 -3.10
N GLY A 215 22.49 -5.52 -2.97
CA GLY A 215 22.40 -6.52 -1.90
C GLY A 215 22.56 -7.95 -2.40
N PHE A 216 23.19 -8.80 -1.58
CA PHE A 216 23.43 -10.22 -1.83
C PHE A 216 22.93 -11.05 -0.64
N LEU A 217 21.63 -11.31 -0.59
CA LEU A 217 21.01 -12.00 0.54
C LEU A 217 21.28 -13.50 0.50
N ASP A 218 21.65 -14.03 1.66
CA ASP A 218 21.49 -15.44 2.02
C ASP A 218 20.04 -15.69 2.53
N ASP A 219 19.80 -16.85 3.14
CA ASP A 219 18.56 -17.15 3.84
C ASP A 219 18.43 -16.28 5.11
N ILE A 220 17.50 -15.32 5.10
CA ILE A 220 17.21 -14.43 6.23
C ILE A 220 15.87 -14.76 6.90
N ASN A 221 15.16 -15.77 6.40
CA ASN A 221 13.83 -16.18 6.85
C ASN A 221 13.81 -17.54 7.57
N GLY A 222 14.88 -18.33 7.42
CA GLY A 222 15.13 -19.63 8.07
C GLY A 222 14.66 -20.86 7.28
N ASP A 223 14.30 -20.74 5.99
CA ASP A 223 13.82 -21.85 5.16
C ASP A 223 14.91 -22.62 4.41
N GLN A 224 16.18 -22.25 4.61
CA GLN A 224 17.39 -22.79 3.97
C GLN A 224 17.51 -22.45 2.47
N LEU A 225 16.73 -21.51 1.97
CA LEU A 225 16.77 -21.03 0.60
C LEU A 225 17.00 -19.51 0.61
N ALA A 226 17.78 -19.02 -0.34
CA ALA A 226 17.89 -17.59 -0.59
C ALA A 226 17.07 -17.23 -1.84
N ASN A 227 15.84 -16.76 -1.64
CA ASN A 227 14.83 -16.62 -2.69
C ASN A 227 14.03 -15.31 -2.60
N LEU A 228 12.92 -15.24 -3.34
CA LEU A 228 12.06 -14.05 -3.40
C LEU A 228 11.44 -13.66 -2.04
N SER A 229 11.19 -14.61 -1.14
CA SER A 229 10.70 -14.33 0.21
C SER A 229 11.72 -13.56 1.04
N ASP A 230 13.02 -13.86 0.91
CA ASP A 230 14.11 -13.11 1.55
C ASP A 230 14.17 -11.67 1.07
N TYR A 231 14.12 -11.46 -0.24
CA TYR A 231 14.12 -10.10 -0.79
C TYR A 231 12.93 -9.27 -0.29
N ARG A 232 11.72 -9.85 -0.28
CA ARG A 232 10.52 -9.15 0.19
C ARG A 232 10.57 -8.88 1.68
N LEU A 233 11.12 -9.79 2.47
CA LEU A 233 11.36 -9.60 3.90
C LEU A 233 12.38 -8.48 4.15
N TRP A 234 13.47 -8.45 3.36
CA TRP A 234 14.47 -7.38 3.42
C TRP A 234 13.84 -6.02 3.11
N ILE A 235 13.06 -5.91 2.03
CA ILE A 235 12.34 -4.65 1.69
C ILE A 235 11.40 -4.24 2.83
N ASN A 236 10.65 -5.19 3.40
CA ASN A 236 9.74 -4.87 4.51
C ASN A 236 10.52 -4.31 5.73
N ARG A 237 11.65 -4.92 6.08
CA ARG A 237 12.52 -4.52 7.20
C ARG A 237 13.29 -3.22 6.94
N SER A 238 13.65 -2.93 5.69
CA SER A 238 14.45 -1.76 5.31
C SER A 238 13.65 -0.46 5.22
N ARG A 239 12.31 -0.54 5.37
CA ARG A 239 11.41 0.60 5.22
C ARG A 239 10.64 0.88 6.52
N PRO A 240 10.11 2.11 6.69
CA PRO A 240 9.29 2.44 7.85
C PRO A 240 8.07 1.51 7.98
N GLN A 241 7.79 1.13 9.23
CA GLN A 241 6.58 0.41 9.58
C GLN A 241 5.35 1.34 9.51
N GLY A 242 4.18 0.76 9.27
CA GLY A 242 2.93 1.49 9.13
C GLY A 242 2.44 2.08 10.45
N ASP A 243 1.41 2.94 10.39
CA ASP A 243 0.83 3.53 11.59
C ASP A 243 0.12 2.45 12.44
N PRO A 244 0.56 2.22 13.70
CA PRO A 244 -0.06 1.24 14.59
C PRO A 244 -1.54 1.48 14.87
N LEU A 245 -2.04 2.70 14.59
CA LEU A 245 -3.45 3.06 14.67
C LEU A 245 -4.35 2.04 13.97
N TYR A 246 -3.88 1.43 12.88
CA TYR A 246 -4.69 0.55 12.05
C TYR A 246 -4.46 -0.94 12.25
N TYR A 247 -3.52 -1.37 13.10
CA TYR A 247 -3.20 -2.80 13.24
C TYR A 247 -4.37 -3.62 13.80
N ASP A 248 -5.12 -2.99 14.71
CA ASP A 248 -6.17 -3.63 15.51
C ASP A 248 -7.55 -3.02 15.28
N ALA A 249 -7.63 -1.99 14.45
CA ALA A 249 -8.87 -1.28 14.22
C ALA A 249 -9.72 -1.99 13.17
N VAL A 250 -11.02 -2.09 13.45
CA VAL A 250 -12.02 -2.40 12.42
C VAL A 250 -12.27 -1.12 11.61
N LYS A 251 -11.85 -1.15 10.36
CA LYS A 251 -11.97 -0.03 9.43
C LYS A 251 -13.19 -0.21 8.53
N TYR A 252 -14.03 0.81 8.44
CA TYR A 252 -15.17 0.79 7.54
C TYR A 252 -15.64 2.21 7.14
N LYS A 253 -16.35 2.30 6.02
CA LYS A 253 -17.03 3.50 5.54
C LYS A 253 -18.52 3.43 5.91
N ILE A 254 -19.11 4.57 6.30
CA ILE A 254 -20.55 4.75 6.41
C ILE A 254 -21.00 5.67 5.29
N PHE A 255 -21.84 5.15 4.39
CA PHE A 255 -22.39 5.92 3.28
C PHE A 255 -23.57 6.77 3.74
N MET A 256 -23.47 8.09 3.55
CA MET A 256 -24.43 9.05 4.05
C MET A 256 -25.35 9.56 2.95
N HIS A 257 -24.77 10.08 1.87
CA HIS A 257 -25.49 10.76 0.81
C HIS A 257 -24.66 10.85 -0.48
N PHE A 258 -25.32 10.63 -1.63
CA PHE A 258 -24.76 10.84 -2.97
C PHE A 258 -25.79 11.56 -3.83
N PRO A 259 -25.41 12.56 -4.64
CA PRO A 259 -26.32 13.26 -5.53
C PRO A 259 -26.90 12.33 -6.61
N PRO A 260 -28.17 12.51 -7.03
CA PRO A 260 -28.93 13.74 -6.91
C PRO A 260 -29.89 13.71 -5.70
N PRO A 261 -30.31 14.89 -5.17
CA PRO A 261 -31.11 14.98 -3.94
C PRO A 261 -32.42 14.18 -3.94
N GLU A 262 -33.01 13.91 -5.11
CA GLU A 262 -34.23 13.12 -5.27
C GLU A 262 -34.05 11.66 -4.81
N ALA A 263 -32.79 11.19 -4.74
CA ALA A 263 -32.45 9.88 -4.21
C ALA A 263 -32.53 9.82 -2.66
N GLY A 264 -32.54 10.97 -1.98
CA GLY A 264 -32.60 11.06 -0.51
C GLY A 264 -31.27 10.75 0.18
N ILE A 265 -31.31 10.43 1.48
CA ILE A 265 -30.11 10.07 2.25
C ILE A 265 -30.04 8.55 2.53
N ALA A 266 -28.86 7.95 2.41
CA ALA A 266 -28.62 6.57 2.80
C ALA A 266 -28.55 6.40 4.33
N THR A 267 -27.93 7.36 5.02
CA THR A 267 -27.71 7.35 6.48
C THR A 267 -27.62 8.78 7.02
N ASN A 268 -28.31 9.09 8.14
CA ASN A 268 -28.11 10.34 8.89
C ASN A 268 -27.18 10.17 10.10
N LEU A 269 -26.77 11.27 10.73
CA LEU A 269 -25.79 11.24 11.83
C LEU A 269 -26.23 10.42 13.05
N LYS A 270 -27.54 10.36 13.35
CA LYS A 270 -28.06 9.55 14.46
C LYS A 270 -27.96 8.06 14.11
N GLU A 271 -28.32 7.71 12.89
CA GLU A 271 -28.22 6.35 12.37
C GLU A 271 -26.77 5.87 12.26
N SER A 272 -25.83 6.76 11.93
CA SER A 272 -24.40 6.44 11.99
C SER A 272 -23.97 5.98 13.37
N GLU A 273 -24.49 6.59 14.45
CA GLU A 273 -24.20 6.15 15.82
C GLU A 273 -24.69 4.72 16.08
N GLU A 274 -25.85 4.35 15.55
CA GLU A 274 -26.38 2.99 15.68
C GLU A 274 -25.53 1.96 14.92
N ILE A 275 -24.98 2.31 13.75
CA ILE A 275 -23.99 1.48 13.05
C ILE A 275 -22.74 1.30 13.92
N VAL A 276 -22.15 2.38 14.43
CA VAL A 276 -20.95 2.32 15.29
C VAL A 276 -21.20 1.50 16.55
N LYS A 277 -22.38 1.63 17.16
CA LYS A 277 -22.79 0.84 18.32
C LYS A 277 -22.94 -0.65 18.00
N ALA A 278 -23.56 -1.00 16.87
CA ALA A 278 -23.70 -2.39 16.44
C ALA A 278 -22.33 -3.04 16.20
N MET A 279 -21.41 -2.31 15.56
CA MET A 279 -20.03 -2.75 15.32
C MET A 279 -19.25 -2.90 16.64
N PHE A 280 -19.43 -1.98 17.60
CA PHE A 280 -18.85 -2.09 18.93
C PHE A 280 -19.32 -3.36 19.66
N HIS A 281 -20.62 -3.64 19.63
CA HIS A 281 -21.19 -4.79 20.32
C HIS A 281 -20.79 -6.13 19.68
N ILE A 282 -20.82 -6.24 18.36
CA ILE A 282 -20.48 -7.49 17.67
C ILE A 282 -19.00 -7.83 17.74
N THR A 283 -18.13 -6.85 17.99
CA THR A 283 -16.68 -7.04 18.17
C THR A 283 -16.26 -7.04 19.64
N ASP A 284 -17.21 -6.83 20.56
CA ASP A 284 -16.97 -6.68 22.00
C ASP A 284 -15.90 -5.61 22.31
N GLY A 285 -15.98 -4.47 21.61
CA GLY A 285 -15.22 -3.27 21.92
C GLY A 285 -13.85 -3.13 21.26
N LEU A 286 -13.59 -3.85 20.17
CA LEU A 286 -12.38 -3.60 19.36
C LEU A 286 -12.31 -2.14 18.90
N PRO A 287 -11.11 -1.56 18.74
CA PRO A 287 -10.96 -0.23 18.18
C PRO A 287 -11.61 -0.12 16.80
N GLN A 288 -12.19 1.04 16.48
CA GLN A 288 -12.84 1.29 15.21
C GLN A 288 -12.31 2.55 14.54
N ILE A 289 -12.20 2.52 13.22
CA ILE A 289 -11.95 3.69 12.38
C ILE A 289 -13.07 3.80 11.36
N VAL A 290 -13.86 4.86 11.48
CA VAL A 290 -15.11 5.04 10.75
C VAL A 290 -14.98 6.24 9.83
N TYR A 291 -15.06 6.03 8.52
CA TYR A 291 -15.07 7.12 7.54
C TYR A 291 -16.51 7.44 7.14
N LEU A 292 -16.96 8.67 7.34
CA LEU A 292 -18.23 9.11 6.76
C LEU A 292 -18.02 9.50 5.29
N VAL A 293 -18.90 9.03 4.40
CA VAL A 293 -18.88 9.31 2.96
C VAL A 293 -20.09 10.16 2.59
N GLY A 294 -19.87 11.34 2.03
CA GLY A 294 -20.92 12.31 1.69
C GLY A 294 -21.41 13.17 2.87
N GLN A 295 -20.53 13.35 3.85
CA GLN A 295 -20.74 14.17 5.04
C GLN A 295 -20.75 15.69 4.77
N GLN A 296 -20.11 16.14 3.69
CA GLN A 296 -19.95 17.55 3.35
C GLN A 296 -21.08 18.07 2.49
N THR A 297 -21.32 19.39 2.52
CA THR A 297 -22.29 20.06 1.64
C THR A 297 -22.13 19.60 0.18
N GLY A 298 -23.24 19.17 -0.42
CA GLY A 298 -23.28 18.57 -1.76
C GLY A 298 -23.27 17.03 -1.79
N GLY A 299 -22.92 16.37 -0.69
CA GLY A 299 -22.79 14.91 -0.65
C GLY A 299 -21.46 14.39 -1.20
N HIS A 300 -21.37 13.07 -1.38
CA HIS A 300 -20.21 12.44 -2.04
C HIS A 300 -20.14 12.92 -3.49
N ASP A 301 -18.94 13.28 -3.95
CA ASP A 301 -18.68 13.70 -5.34
C ASP A 301 -19.49 14.93 -5.78
N GLY A 302 -19.79 15.82 -4.83
CA GLY A 302 -20.67 16.97 -5.08
C GLY A 302 -19.95 18.31 -5.33
N THR A 303 -18.80 18.53 -4.67
CA THR A 303 -18.24 19.90 -4.52
C THR A 303 -16.73 20.01 -4.69
N TYR A 304 -16.02 18.94 -5.02
CA TYR A 304 -14.57 19.02 -5.24
C TYR A 304 -14.20 20.03 -6.36
N PRO A 305 -13.09 20.79 -6.25
CA PRO A 305 -12.07 20.70 -5.22
C PRO A 305 -12.40 21.47 -3.93
N THR A 306 -13.60 22.06 -3.81
CA THR A 306 -14.06 22.67 -2.55
C THR A 306 -14.23 21.60 -1.49
N LEU A 307 -13.42 21.68 -0.45
CA LEU A 307 -13.45 20.75 0.70
C LEU A 307 -14.31 21.32 1.83
N GLY A 308 -14.28 22.63 2.04
CA GLY A 308 -15.06 23.34 3.06
C GLY A 308 -16.56 23.44 2.75
N GLY A 309 -17.27 24.26 3.52
CA GLY A 309 -18.70 24.53 3.31
C GLY A 309 -19.66 23.82 4.28
N GLY A 310 -19.12 23.11 5.27
CA GLY A 310 -19.88 22.58 6.40
C GLY A 310 -20.49 21.20 6.20
N THR A 311 -21.17 20.73 7.25
CA THR A 311 -21.88 19.44 7.24
C THR A 311 -23.10 19.50 6.33
N ASN A 312 -23.32 18.46 5.53
CA ASN A 312 -24.49 18.34 4.66
C ASN A 312 -25.79 18.45 5.49
N PRO A 313 -26.65 19.45 5.23
CA PRO A 313 -27.85 19.69 6.04
C PRO A 313 -28.87 18.55 5.96
N GLU A 314 -28.84 17.73 4.90
CA GLU A 314 -29.75 16.59 4.73
C GLU A 314 -29.47 15.46 5.74
N ILE A 315 -28.22 15.32 6.21
CA ILE A 315 -27.83 14.24 7.13
C ILE A 315 -27.83 14.70 8.60
N GLY A 316 -27.87 16.01 8.84
CA GLY A 316 -27.91 16.63 10.16
C GLY A 316 -27.10 17.93 10.26
N THR A 317 -26.81 18.33 11.50
CA THR A 317 -26.13 19.59 11.83
C THR A 317 -24.68 19.37 12.27
N GLU A 318 -23.85 20.41 12.19
CA GLU A 318 -22.47 20.38 12.69
C GLU A 318 -22.39 20.04 14.19
N ILE A 319 -23.33 20.54 15.00
CA ILE A 319 -23.42 20.23 16.43
C ILE A 319 -23.65 18.73 16.63
N GLN A 320 -24.55 18.13 15.84
CA GLN A 320 -24.79 16.68 15.86
C GLN A 320 -23.55 15.91 15.41
N LEU A 321 -22.82 16.39 14.40
CA LEU A 321 -21.59 15.72 13.94
C LEU A 321 -20.50 15.74 15.03
N ARG A 322 -20.29 16.89 15.69
CA ARG A 322 -19.36 17.00 16.82
C ARG A 322 -19.82 16.18 18.02
N GLN A 323 -21.12 16.00 18.21
CA GLN A 323 -21.65 15.10 19.24
C GLN A 323 -21.41 13.63 18.89
N LEU A 324 -21.62 13.23 17.64
CA LEU A 324 -21.32 11.89 17.13
C LEU A 324 -19.84 11.55 17.32
N SER A 325 -18.93 12.44 16.89
CA SER A 325 -17.47 12.26 17.08
C SER A 325 -17.10 12.05 18.57
N ARG A 326 -17.71 12.83 19.48
CA ARG A 326 -17.52 12.64 20.93
C ARG A 326 -18.08 11.32 21.44
N ASN A 327 -19.26 10.90 20.97
CA ASN A 327 -19.88 9.62 21.34
C ASN A 327 -19.05 8.43 20.84
N CYS A 328 -18.60 8.45 19.58
CA CYS A 328 -17.71 7.44 19.01
C CYS A 328 -16.49 7.19 19.90
N ARG A 329 -15.79 8.26 20.29
CA ARG A 329 -14.59 8.15 21.14
C ARG A 329 -14.92 7.75 22.57
N GLY A 330 -15.95 8.36 23.16
CA GLY A 330 -16.24 8.21 24.59
C GLY A 330 -17.01 6.94 24.97
N LYS A 331 -17.74 6.33 24.02
CA LYS A 331 -18.64 5.20 24.28
C LYS A 331 -18.30 3.94 23.50
N TYR A 332 -17.71 4.06 22.31
CA TYR A 332 -17.64 2.95 21.35
C TYR A 332 -16.22 2.63 20.86
N ASN A 333 -15.18 3.16 21.54
CA ASN A 333 -13.77 2.96 21.16
C ASN A 333 -13.51 3.26 19.66
N ALA A 334 -14.17 4.30 19.15
CA ALA A 334 -14.21 4.59 17.72
C ALA A 334 -13.65 5.97 17.40
N ILE A 335 -12.78 6.04 16.39
CA ILE A 335 -12.35 7.28 15.75
C ILE A 335 -13.26 7.54 14.56
N LEU A 336 -13.97 8.67 14.61
CA LEU A 336 -14.71 9.17 13.46
C LEU A 336 -13.75 9.99 12.59
N SER A 337 -13.74 9.67 11.31
CA SER A 337 -12.98 10.30 10.24
C SER A 337 -13.86 10.45 9.00
N TYR A 338 -13.30 10.95 7.91
CA TYR A 338 -14.06 11.49 6.80
C TYR A 338 -13.42 11.13 5.46
N HIS A 339 -14.28 10.95 4.47
CA HIS A 339 -13.91 10.81 3.07
C HIS A 339 -13.72 12.21 2.46
N CYS A 340 -12.65 12.36 1.69
CA CYS A 340 -12.24 13.58 1.03
C CYS A 340 -11.59 13.21 -0.31
N ASN A 341 -11.49 14.13 -1.26
CA ASN A 341 -10.83 13.92 -2.54
C ASN A 341 -10.06 15.20 -2.88
N ILE A 342 -8.81 15.05 -3.33
CA ILE A 342 -7.93 16.17 -3.70
C ILE A 342 -7.59 16.18 -5.19
N ASP A 343 -8.12 15.22 -5.95
CA ASP A 343 -7.83 15.00 -7.37
C ASP A 343 -8.97 15.50 -8.27
N ASP A 344 -10.23 15.31 -7.87
CA ASP A 344 -11.38 15.60 -8.72
C ASP A 344 -11.78 17.08 -8.66
N ALA A 345 -12.25 17.62 -9.80
CA ALA A 345 -12.70 19.00 -9.88
C ALA A 345 -13.99 19.12 -10.72
N TYR A 346 -14.99 19.79 -10.15
CA TYR A 346 -16.24 20.11 -10.82
C TYR A 346 -16.35 21.59 -11.12
N GLN A 347 -16.83 21.91 -12.33
CA GLN A 347 -16.83 23.29 -12.83
C GLN A 347 -17.75 24.24 -12.04
N HIS A 348 -18.78 23.69 -11.38
CA HIS A 348 -19.70 24.46 -10.54
C HIS A 348 -19.16 24.73 -9.13
N SER A 349 -18.06 24.11 -8.73
CA SER A 349 -17.49 24.26 -7.39
C SER A 349 -16.87 25.64 -7.20
N GLN A 350 -16.95 26.16 -5.98
CA GLN A 350 -16.46 27.49 -5.64
C GLN A 350 -14.95 27.65 -5.89
N ASP A 351 -14.18 26.59 -5.61
CA ASP A 351 -12.71 26.59 -5.75
C ASP A 351 -12.24 26.05 -7.10
N TRP A 352 -13.11 26.04 -8.12
CA TRP A 352 -12.68 25.78 -9.49
C TRP A 352 -11.79 26.94 -9.98
N ASP A 353 -10.52 26.63 -10.23
CA ASP A 353 -9.54 27.61 -10.72
C ASP A 353 -8.62 27.00 -11.77
N ARG A 354 -8.58 27.62 -12.96
CA ARG A 354 -7.77 27.16 -14.10
C ARG A 354 -6.27 27.26 -13.86
N ARG A 355 -5.82 27.92 -12.78
CA ARG A 355 -4.40 27.95 -12.37
C ARG A 355 -3.89 26.58 -11.93
N TYR A 356 -4.75 25.72 -11.36
CA TYR A 356 -4.37 24.39 -10.89
C TYR A 356 -5.34 23.29 -11.34
N VAL A 357 -6.44 23.61 -12.02
CA VAL A 357 -7.35 22.62 -12.59
C VAL A 357 -6.98 22.31 -14.05
N VAL A 358 -6.64 21.05 -14.28
CA VAL A 358 -6.50 20.41 -15.59
C VAL A 358 -7.90 20.12 -16.13
N VAL A 359 -8.32 20.85 -17.16
CA VAL A 359 -9.67 20.72 -17.74
C VAL A 359 -9.75 19.52 -18.68
N ASN A 360 -10.81 18.72 -18.59
CA ASN A 360 -11.10 17.64 -19.53
C ASN A 360 -11.65 18.24 -20.85
N GLU A 361 -10.86 18.21 -21.93
CA GLU A 361 -11.25 18.77 -23.24
C GLU A 361 -12.40 18.00 -23.92
N THR A 362 -12.49 16.70 -23.67
CA THR A 362 -13.59 15.85 -24.13
C THR A 362 -14.70 15.87 -23.10
N SER A 363 -15.53 16.91 -23.13
CA SER A 363 -16.75 17.03 -22.32
C SER A 363 -17.85 16.06 -22.77
N ALA A 364 -17.54 14.79 -22.95
CA ALA A 364 -18.56 13.78 -22.72
C ALA A 364 -18.71 13.76 -21.20
N GLU A 365 -19.88 14.14 -20.68
CA GLU A 365 -20.23 13.87 -19.29
C GLU A 365 -19.92 12.39 -19.04
N ASP A 366 -18.83 12.08 -18.35
CA ASP A 366 -18.71 10.75 -17.77
C ASP A 366 -19.85 10.58 -16.76
N SER A 367 -20.13 9.36 -16.34
CA SER A 367 -21.25 9.11 -15.44
C SER A 367 -21.12 9.79 -14.07
N LEU A 368 -19.95 10.37 -13.76
CA LEU A 368 -19.63 11.13 -12.56
C LEU A 368 -19.64 12.65 -12.81
N ASN A 369 -19.91 13.11 -14.03
CA ASN A 369 -19.82 14.49 -14.50
C ASN A 369 -18.47 15.16 -14.15
N LEU A 370 -17.33 14.46 -14.23
CA LEU A 370 -16.03 15.03 -13.90
C LEU A 370 -15.53 16.00 -15.01
N GLN A 371 -15.44 17.30 -14.74
CA GLN A 371 -15.00 18.30 -15.74
C GLN A 371 -13.49 18.61 -15.71
N GLY A 372 -12.78 18.20 -14.67
CA GLY A 372 -11.34 18.36 -14.59
C GLY A 372 -10.71 17.60 -13.43
N SER A 373 -9.39 17.74 -13.30
CA SER A 373 -8.63 17.20 -12.19
C SER A 373 -7.61 18.20 -11.68
N VAL A 374 -7.23 18.11 -10.41
CA VAL A 374 -6.33 19.04 -9.74
C VAL A 374 -4.88 18.65 -10.00
N CYS A 375 -4.09 19.60 -10.49
CA CYS A 375 -2.63 19.50 -10.49
C CYS A 375 -2.11 19.81 -9.09
N HIS A 376 -1.63 18.79 -8.38
CA HIS A 376 -1.19 18.94 -6.99
C HIS A 376 0.00 19.90 -6.87
N THR A 377 0.90 19.90 -7.86
CA THR A 377 2.04 20.83 -7.89
C THR A 377 1.60 22.29 -7.84
N LEU A 378 0.74 22.72 -8.77
CA LEU A 378 0.29 24.12 -8.81
C LEU A 378 -0.68 24.45 -7.67
N ASP A 379 -1.45 23.47 -7.20
CA ASP A 379 -2.33 23.64 -6.04
C ASP A 379 -1.55 23.89 -4.73
N VAL A 380 -0.38 23.24 -4.59
CA VAL A 380 0.60 23.54 -3.53
C VAL A 380 1.26 24.89 -3.74
N GLU A 381 1.72 25.22 -4.95
CA GLU A 381 2.40 26.50 -5.22
C GLU A 381 1.49 27.71 -5.03
N THR A 382 0.21 27.58 -5.34
CA THR A 382 -0.80 28.62 -5.07
C THR A 382 -1.22 28.67 -3.60
N GLY A 383 -0.98 27.59 -2.84
CA GLY A 383 -1.35 27.45 -1.43
C GLY A 383 -2.83 27.11 -1.19
N GLU A 384 -3.60 26.91 -2.26
CA GLU A 384 -5.05 26.75 -2.17
C GLU A 384 -5.44 25.40 -1.53
N VAL A 385 -4.69 24.32 -1.77
CA VAL A 385 -4.92 23.03 -1.10
C VAL A 385 -4.86 23.16 0.42
N PHE A 386 -3.91 23.92 0.95
CA PHE A 386 -3.73 24.08 2.39
C PHE A 386 -4.86 24.93 2.98
N ARG A 387 -5.28 25.99 2.29
CA ARG A 387 -6.46 26.77 2.69
C ARG A 387 -7.71 25.88 2.74
N ARG A 388 -7.97 25.10 1.70
CA ARG A 388 -9.15 24.20 1.63
C ARG A 388 -9.10 23.12 2.70
N LEU A 389 -7.92 22.56 3.02
CA LEU A 389 -7.75 21.59 4.10
C LEU A 389 -7.91 22.22 5.49
N GLU A 390 -7.50 23.47 5.70
CA GLU A 390 -7.77 24.19 6.96
C GLU A 390 -9.27 24.40 7.15
N GLU A 391 -9.96 24.92 6.15
CA GLU A 391 -11.43 25.08 6.16
C GLU A 391 -12.15 23.74 6.39
N TYR A 392 -11.64 22.66 5.78
CA TYR A 392 -12.17 21.32 6.01
C TYR A 392 -12.05 20.89 7.48
N MET A 393 -10.88 21.08 8.10
CA MET A 393 -10.66 20.71 9.50
C MET A 393 -11.39 21.64 10.49
N GLU A 394 -11.73 22.86 10.09
CA GLU A 394 -12.65 23.71 10.85
C GLU A 394 -14.07 23.13 10.84
N CYS A 395 -14.55 22.65 9.69
CA CYS A 395 -15.88 22.06 9.53
C CYS A 395 -16.01 20.70 10.23
N PHE A 396 -15.00 19.84 10.09
CA PHE A 396 -15.06 18.44 10.50
C PHE A 396 -14.05 18.13 11.62
N PRO A 397 -14.46 17.50 12.74
CA PRO A 397 -13.54 17.18 13.84
C PRO A 397 -12.60 16.01 13.50
N VAL A 398 -11.62 16.26 12.61
CA VAL A 398 -10.54 15.33 12.27
C VAL A 398 -9.60 15.18 13.48
N VAL A 399 -9.25 13.94 13.83
CA VAL A 399 -8.44 13.67 15.03
C VAL A 399 -7.10 12.99 14.71
N LYS A 400 -7.12 11.93 13.89
CA LYS A 400 -5.95 11.07 13.65
C LYS A 400 -5.77 10.62 12.22
N THR A 401 -6.85 10.50 11.45
CA THR A 401 -6.80 9.94 10.10
C THR A 401 -7.74 10.71 9.19
N LEU A 402 -7.44 10.70 7.90
CA LEU A 402 -8.29 11.16 6.80
C LEU A 402 -8.24 10.15 5.64
N HIS A 403 -9.30 10.06 4.85
CA HIS A 403 -9.34 9.22 3.65
C HIS A 403 -9.35 10.10 2.40
N PHE A 404 -8.33 9.97 1.55
CA PHE A 404 -8.27 10.56 0.22
C PHE A 404 -8.71 9.54 -0.81
N ASP A 405 -9.95 9.67 -1.24
CA ASP A 405 -10.53 8.80 -2.25
C ASP A 405 -9.86 9.02 -3.59
N ASN A 406 -9.76 7.94 -4.38
CA ASN A 406 -9.27 7.96 -5.75
C ASN A 406 -7.90 8.65 -5.96
N MET A 407 -7.03 8.69 -4.95
CA MET A 407 -5.77 9.43 -5.02
C MET A 407 -4.90 8.98 -6.20
N ARG A 408 -4.46 9.92 -7.04
CA ARG A 408 -3.63 9.64 -8.24
C ARG A 408 -2.25 10.26 -8.09
N LEU A 409 -1.24 9.67 -8.75
CA LEU A 409 0.11 10.23 -8.71
C LEU A 409 0.23 11.49 -9.57
N THR A 410 -0.57 11.59 -10.62
CA THR A 410 -0.50 12.68 -11.60
C THR A 410 -1.87 12.89 -12.23
N ASN A 411 -2.18 14.15 -12.53
CA ASN A 411 -3.35 14.55 -13.32
C ASN A 411 -2.95 15.31 -14.61
N THR A 412 -1.65 15.53 -14.83
CA THR A 412 -1.08 16.38 -15.89
C THR A 412 -0.48 15.60 -17.05
N LEU A 413 -0.25 14.30 -16.88
CA LEU A 413 0.44 13.49 -17.87
C LEU A 413 -0.32 13.46 -19.22
N TYR A 414 0.39 13.79 -20.31
CA TYR A 414 -0.16 13.93 -21.67
C TYR A 414 -1.28 14.97 -21.82
N ARG A 415 -1.30 16.00 -20.97
CA ARG A 415 -2.26 17.09 -21.04
C ARG A 415 -1.62 18.32 -21.67
N THR A 416 -2.27 18.85 -22.70
CA THR A 416 -1.83 20.06 -23.39
C THR A 416 -1.76 21.25 -22.43
N GLY A 417 -0.63 21.95 -22.41
CA GLY A 417 -0.37 23.09 -21.52
C GLY A 417 0.11 22.71 -20.11
N TRP A 418 0.34 21.43 -19.85
CA TRP A 418 0.85 20.90 -18.57
C TRP A 418 2.14 20.08 -18.74
N GLU A 419 2.79 20.18 -19.90
CA GLU A 419 3.93 19.34 -20.29
C GLU A 419 5.15 19.51 -19.37
N GLU A 420 5.25 20.65 -18.67
CA GLU A 420 6.33 20.96 -17.73
C GLU A 420 6.14 20.33 -16.34
N ILE A 421 4.99 19.70 -16.06
CA ILE A 421 4.68 19.08 -14.77
C ILE A 421 4.52 17.58 -14.98
N GLY A 422 5.60 16.85 -14.76
CA GLY A 422 5.63 15.39 -14.85
C GLY A 422 5.13 14.70 -13.58
N VAL A 423 5.20 13.36 -13.62
CA VAL A 423 4.81 12.48 -12.52
C VAL A 423 5.66 12.74 -11.26
N LEU A 424 6.96 13.02 -11.44
CA LEU A 424 7.84 13.30 -10.31
C LEU A 424 7.48 14.64 -9.68
N GLU A 425 7.26 15.69 -10.48
CA GLU A 425 6.87 17.01 -9.99
C GLU A 425 5.56 16.93 -9.18
N GLU A 426 4.54 16.24 -9.70
CA GLU A 426 3.28 15.98 -8.96
C GLU A 426 3.51 15.30 -7.61
N LEU A 427 4.42 14.33 -7.56
CA LEU A 427 4.77 13.65 -6.33
C LEU A 427 5.50 14.56 -5.34
N VAL A 428 6.65 15.11 -5.74
CA VAL A 428 7.59 15.76 -4.81
C VAL A 428 7.27 17.23 -4.57
N CYS A 429 6.59 17.91 -5.50
CA CYS A 429 6.15 19.30 -5.35
C CYS A 429 4.66 19.42 -5.02
N GLY A 430 3.87 18.36 -5.18
CA GLY A 430 2.43 18.34 -4.88
C GLY A 430 2.06 17.45 -3.69
N LEU A 431 1.94 16.14 -3.93
CA LEU A 431 1.42 15.19 -2.94
C LEU A 431 2.26 15.11 -1.65
N MET A 432 3.59 14.98 -1.75
CA MET A 432 4.46 14.89 -0.57
C MET A 432 4.31 16.10 0.36
N PRO A 433 4.35 17.37 -0.12
CA PRO A 433 3.99 18.54 0.69
C PRO A 433 2.64 18.46 1.39
N ILE A 434 1.60 17.97 0.70
CA ILE A 434 0.26 17.79 1.28
C ILE A 434 0.31 16.77 2.42
N MET A 435 0.96 15.61 2.20
CA MET A 435 1.13 14.57 3.21
C MET A 435 1.96 15.07 4.41
N ASP A 436 3.05 15.77 4.18
CA ASP A 436 3.89 16.35 5.23
C ASP A 436 3.11 17.35 6.09
N TRP A 437 2.29 18.19 5.46
CA TRP A 437 1.45 19.18 6.14
C TRP A 437 0.40 18.53 7.06
N LEU A 438 -0.19 17.42 6.64
CA LEU A 438 -1.13 16.61 7.43
C LEU A 438 -0.40 15.84 8.54
N LYS A 439 0.74 15.25 8.23
CA LYS A 439 1.59 14.52 9.19
C LYS A 439 2.07 15.42 10.33
N MET A 440 2.47 16.66 10.04
CA MET A 440 2.82 17.66 11.08
C MET A 440 1.67 17.95 12.05
N ARG A 441 0.42 17.70 11.64
CA ARG A 441 -0.78 17.84 12.47
C ARG A 441 -1.21 16.53 13.14
N GLY A 442 -0.41 15.47 12.99
CA GLY A 442 -0.71 14.14 13.55
C GLY A 442 -1.84 13.41 12.83
N ILE A 443 -2.06 13.75 11.55
CA ILE A 443 -3.06 13.12 10.68
C ILE A 443 -2.34 12.19 9.72
N THR A 444 -2.69 10.91 9.77
CA THR A 444 -2.27 9.89 8.80
C THR A 444 -3.32 9.70 7.70
N ILE A 445 -2.92 9.19 6.54
CA ILE A 445 -3.75 9.16 5.34
C ILE A 445 -3.99 7.72 4.90
N THR A 446 -5.24 7.45 4.52
CA THR A 446 -5.59 6.26 3.73
C THR A 446 -6.12 6.71 2.37
N THR A 447 -6.04 5.81 1.39
CA THR A 447 -6.59 6.06 0.05
C THR A 447 -7.49 4.91 -0.39
N GLU A 448 -8.24 5.12 -1.47
CA GLU A 448 -9.10 4.11 -2.07
C GLU A 448 -8.32 2.83 -2.41
N GLY A 449 -7.18 2.93 -3.08
CA GLY A 449 -6.34 1.76 -3.42
C GLY A 449 -4.91 2.16 -3.72
N HIS A 450 -4.08 1.20 -4.09
CA HIS A 450 -2.78 1.50 -4.67
C HIS A 450 -2.92 2.27 -5.98
N ASN A 451 -4.02 2.09 -6.73
CA ASN A 451 -4.31 2.79 -7.99
C ASN A 451 -3.12 2.77 -8.96
N GLY A 452 -2.32 1.71 -8.86
CA GLY A 452 -0.98 1.51 -9.41
C GLY A 452 -0.08 2.75 -9.49
N LEU A 453 0.01 3.50 -8.38
CA LEU A 453 1.05 4.50 -8.19
C LEU A 453 2.43 3.85 -8.42
N PRO A 454 3.30 4.40 -9.29
CA PRO A 454 4.62 3.84 -9.60
C PRO A 454 5.69 4.07 -8.52
N LEU A 455 5.34 3.89 -7.25
CA LEU A 455 6.17 4.13 -6.08
C LEU A 455 5.90 3.10 -4.98
N ASP A 456 6.70 3.14 -3.92
CA ASP A 456 6.37 2.45 -2.66
C ASP A 456 5.21 3.21 -1.96
N PRO A 457 3.99 2.66 -1.85
CA PRO A 457 2.83 3.41 -1.37
C PRO A 457 2.97 3.89 0.09
N SER A 458 3.80 3.23 0.88
CA SER A 458 4.02 3.63 2.29
C SER A 458 4.71 4.97 2.45
N CYS A 459 5.25 5.55 1.36
CA CYS A 459 5.79 6.90 1.39
C CYS A 459 4.70 7.98 1.43
N LEU A 460 3.45 7.65 1.06
CA LEU A 460 2.33 8.59 1.05
C LEU A 460 1.22 8.21 2.03
N VAL A 461 0.90 6.92 2.16
CA VAL A 461 -0.32 6.46 2.84
C VAL A 461 -0.03 5.32 3.83
N SER A 462 -0.92 5.17 4.80
CA SER A 462 -0.88 4.09 5.80
C SER A 462 -1.93 3.00 5.57
N GLY A 463 -2.77 3.12 4.54
CA GLY A 463 -3.80 2.11 4.30
C GLY A 463 -4.58 2.29 3.00
N PHE A 464 -5.12 1.18 2.51
CA PHE A 464 -5.99 1.12 1.35
C PHE A 464 -7.42 0.73 1.74
N TRP A 465 -8.41 1.20 0.99
CA TRP A 465 -9.77 0.69 1.08
C TRP A 465 -9.91 -0.62 0.29
N HIS A 466 -9.39 -0.66 -0.93
CA HIS A 466 -9.28 -1.81 -1.83
C HIS A 466 -7.80 -2.18 -2.02
N TYR A 467 -7.47 -3.46 -1.83
CA TYR A 467 -6.10 -3.94 -2.08
C TYR A 467 -5.98 -4.43 -3.52
N ASP A 468 -5.64 -3.52 -4.43
CA ASP A 468 -5.52 -3.73 -5.87
C ASP A 468 -4.06 -3.99 -6.33
N SER A 469 -3.08 -3.90 -5.43
CA SER A 469 -1.71 -4.34 -5.72
C SER A 469 -1.64 -5.86 -5.94
N PRO A 470 -0.69 -6.36 -6.76
CA PRO A 470 -0.44 -7.79 -6.90
C PRO A 470 -0.16 -8.47 -5.56
N ASP A 471 -0.62 -9.72 -5.39
CA ASP A 471 -0.51 -10.43 -4.09
C ASP A 471 0.92 -10.62 -3.62
N ARG A 472 1.89 -10.73 -4.53
CA ARG A 472 3.31 -10.86 -4.14
C ARG A 472 3.83 -9.64 -3.38
N MET A 473 3.15 -8.49 -3.47
CA MET A 473 3.45 -7.32 -2.65
C MET A 473 2.96 -7.44 -1.19
N ARG A 474 2.11 -8.41 -0.85
CA ARG A 474 1.56 -8.53 0.51
C ARG A 474 2.62 -8.72 1.57
N GLN A 475 3.70 -9.44 1.27
CA GLN A 475 4.85 -9.55 2.19
C GLN A 475 5.60 -8.22 2.32
N ILE A 476 5.81 -7.49 1.22
CA ILE A 476 6.45 -6.16 1.23
C ILE A 476 5.62 -5.17 2.05
N LEU A 477 4.30 -5.20 1.94
CA LEU A 477 3.38 -4.23 2.54
C LEU A 477 2.81 -4.67 3.89
N HIS A 478 3.06 -5.91 4.33
CA HIS A 478 2.62 -6.44 5.63
C HIS A 478 3.03 -5.50 6.76
N ARG A 479 2.07 -5.08 7.60
CA ARG A 479 2.24 -4.11 8.69
C ARG A 479 2.76 -2.72 8.28
N ARG A 480 2.93 -2.45 6.98
CA ARG A 480 3.31 -1.14 6.43
C ARG A 480 2.10 -0.40 5.86
N ILE A 481 1.19 -1.13 5.22
CA ILE A 481 -0.09 -0.62 4.71
C ILE A 481 -1.22 -1.45 5.32
N SER A 482 -2.21 -0.78 5.91
CA SER A 482 -3.34 -1.44 6.56
C SER A 482 -4.62 -1.48 5.71
N GLY A 483 -5.40 -2.53 5.93
CA GLY A 483 -6.70 -2.80 5.33
C GLY A 483 -6.55 -3.21 3.87
N GLY A 484 -7.55 -2.88 3.07
CA GLY A 484 -7.59 -3.26 1.68
C GLY A 484 -8.18 -4.65 1.53
N GLY A 485 -9.41 -4.73 1.06
CA GLY A 485 -9.98 -6.01 0.67
C GLY A 485 -9.65 -6.38 -0.76
N ARG A 486 -9.30 -7.65 -0.98
CA ARG A 486 -9.36 -8.29 -2.29
C ARG A 486 -10.75 -8.88 -2.44
N GLY A 487 -11.42 -8.59 -3.54
CA GLY A 487 -12.83 -8.91 -3.74
C GLY A 487 -13.40 -7.97 -4.79
N SER A 488 -14.57 -8.28 -5.33
CA SER A 488 -15.24 -7.27 -6.15
C SER A 488 -15.54 -6.08 -5.23
N HIS A 489 -15.34 -4.84 -5.71
CA HIS A 489 -15.55 -3.60 -4.94
C HIS A 489 -17.03 -3.41 -4.51
N PHE A 490 -17.83 -4.47 -4.63
CA PHE A 490 -19.27 -4.60 -4.44
C PHE A 490 -19.61 -5.73 -3.46
N GLY A 491 -18.64 -6.18 -2.66
CA GLY A 491 -18.88 -7.07 -1.52
C GLY A 491 -18.98 -8.56 -1.87
N GLN A 492 -18.21 -9.04 -2.85
CA GLN A 492 -18.05 -10.48 -3.07
C GLN A 492 -16.67 -10.91 -2.57
N TYR A 493 -16.68 -11.73 -1.52
CA TYR A 493 -15.48 -12.22 -0.83
C TYR A 493 -15.36 -13.73 -0.98
N THR A 494 -14.20 -14.18 -1.44
CA THR A 494 -13.81 -15.59 -1.61
C THR A 494 -13.03 -16.10 -0.40
N VAL A 495 -12.73 -17.40 -0.38
CA VAL A 495 -11.86 -17.98 0.65
C VAL A 495 -10.45 -17.42 0.57
N ALA A 496 -9.93 -17.21 -0.64
CA ALA A 496 -8.65 -16.54 -0.86
C ALA A 496 -8.63 -15.19 -0.14
N ASP A 497 -9.68 -14.38 -0.37
CA ASP A 497 -9.81 -13.06 0.22
C ASP A 497 -9.75 -13.11 1.75
N TYR A 498 -10.50 -14.01 2.39
CA TYR A 498 -10.43 -14.18 3.84
C TYR A 498 -9.07 -14.69 4.35
N GLY A 499 -8.41 -15.56 3.58
CA GLY A 499 -7.17 -16.22 3.99
C GLY A 499 -5.92 -15.33 3.93
N ILE A 500 -5.89 -14.37 3.00
CA ILE A 500 -4.68 -13.60 2.65
C ILE A 500 -4.61 -12.17 3.22
N CYS A 501 -5.29 -11.92 4.34
CA CYS A 501 -5.34 -10.62 5.02
C CYS A 501 -6.29 -9.60 4.36
N ASN A 502 -7.60 -9.78 4.52
CA ASN A 502 -8.62 -8.84 4.04
C ASN A 502 -9.38 -8.18 5.21
N SER A 503 -9.75 -6.91 5.04
CA SER A 503 -10.68 -6.18 5.91
C SER A 503 -11.85 -5.59 5.09
N LEU A 504 -12.96 -5.30 5.76
CA LEU A 504 -14.20 -4.80 5.13
C LEU A 504 -13.93 -3.63 4.17
N HIS A 505 -14.33 -3.79 2.91
CA HIS A 505 -14.09 -2.82 1.82
C HIS A 505 -15.35 -2.42 1.04
N ILE A 506 -16.53 -2.56 1.67
CA ILE A 506 -17.81 -2.09 1.14
C ILE A 506 -18.45 -1.15 2.14
N ASP A 507 -19.13 -0.13 1.65
CA ASP A 507 -19.70 0.90 2.51
C ASP A 507 -20.95 0.39 3.23
N ILE A 508 -21.11 0.77 4.50
CA ILE A 508 -22.26 0.39 5.31
C ILE A 508 -23.28 1.53 5.34
N SER A 509 -24.56 1.20 5.29
CA SER A 509 -25.64 2.19 5.39
C SER A 509 -26.84 1.67 6.18
N VAL A 510 -27.81 2.55 6.45
CA VAL A 510 -29.13 2.11 6.96
C VAL A 510 -30.07 1.77 5.81
N ARG A 511 -30.07 2.57 4.75
CA ARG A 511 -30.86 2.33 3.54
C ARG A 511 -29.99 1.93 2.38
N LYS A 512 -30.50 1.03 1.55
CA LYS A 512 -29.82 0.56 0.34
C LYS A 512 -29.55 1.73 -0.59
N TRP A 513 -28.36 1.75 -1.19
CA TRP A 513 -28.00 2.77 -2.17
C TRP A 513 -27.43 2.17 -3.46
N PRO A 514 -27.86 2.60 -4.66
CA PRO A 514 -29.03 3.45 -4.90
C PRO A 514 -30.35 2.82 -4.42
N PRO A 515 -31.38 3.63 -4.11
CA PRO A 515 -32.72 3.14 -3.80
C PRO A 515 -33.35 2.38 -4.98
N ASP A 516 -34.15 1.35 -4.68
CA ASP A 516 -34.83 0.51 -5.70
C ASP A 516 -35.94 1.26 -6.45
N ASP A 517 -36.45 2.35 -5.89
CA ASP A 517 -37.55 3.16 -6.41
C ASP A 517 -37.10 4.42 -7.18
N LEU A 518 -35.80 4.54 -7.46
CA LEU A 518 -35.29 5.60 -8.33
C LEU A 518 -35.93 5.54 -9.73
N PRO A 519 -36.31 6.70 -10.31
CA PRO A 519 -36.75 6.73 -11.70
C PRO A 519 -35.67 6.14 -12.62
N PRO A 520 -36.01 5.26 -13.59
CA PRO A 520 -35.04 4.58 -14.44
C PRO A 520 -34.05 5.51 -15.16
N GLU A 521 -34.52 6.69 -15.57
CA GLU A 521 -33.69 7.73 -16.20
C GLU A 521 -32.67 8.33 -15.23
N VAL A 522 -33.05 8.52 -13.96
CA VAL A 522 -32.15 9.00 -12.90
C VAL A 522 -31.14 7.90 -12.57
N HIS A 523 -31.60 6.66 -12.41
CA HIS A 523 -30.71 5.53 -12.17
C HIS A 523 -29.71 5.36 -13.31
N GLN A 524 -30.15 5.37 -14.57
CA GLN A 524 -29.25 5.22 -15.72
C GLN A 524 -28.23 6.36 -15.80
N LYS A 525 -28.64 7.59 -15.49
CA LYS A 525 -27.75 8.76 -15.53
C LYS A 525 -26.64 8.69 -14.48
N TYR A 526 -27.00 8.44 -13.21
CA TYR A 526 -26.05 8.57 -12.09
C TYR A 526 -25.44 7.24 -11.64
N PHE A 527 -26.08 6.11 -11.97
CA PHE A 527 -25.69 4.77 -11.48
C PHE A 527 -25.63 3.72 -12.61
N GLY A 528 -25.83 4.11 -13.88
CA GLY A 528 -25.79 3.19 -15.03
C GLY A 528 -24.41 2.55 -15.27
N TRP A 529 -23.36 3.13 -14.67
CA TRP A 529 -22.00 2.61 -14.69
C TRP A 529 -21.76 1.50 -13.66
N MET A 530 -22.64 1.36 -12.67
CA MET A 530 -22.45 0.39 -11.59
C MET A 530 -22.56 -1.05 -12.12
N PRO A 531 -21.56 -1.90 -11.86
CA PRO A 531 -21.61 -3.30 -12.29
C PRO A 531 -22.47 -4.18 -11.38
N THR A 532 -22.97 -3.64 -10.25
CA THR A 532 -23.86 -4.34 -9.32
C THR A 532 -25.08 -3.50 -8.97
N LYS A 533 -26.05 -4.11 -8.26
CA LYS A 533 -27.32 -3.47 -7.90
C LYS A 533 -27.22 -2.49 -6.72
N THR A 534 -26.09 -2.40 -6.01
CA THR A 534 -25.94 -1.52 -4.84
C THR A 534 -24.46 -1.20 -4.55
N LEU A 535 -24.20 0.01 -4.05
CA LEU A 535 -22.90 0.46 -3.54
C LEU A 535 -22.68 0.08 -2.07
N THR A 536 -23.75 -0.28 -1.35
CA THR A 536 -23.74 -0.35 0.11
C THR A 536 -24.28 -1.68 0.63
N TRP A 537 -23.80 -2.07 1.80
CA TRP A 537 -24.46 -3.05 2.65
C TRP A 537 -25.29 -2.38 3.73
N THR A 538 -26.56 -2.76 3.82
CA THR A 538 -27.42 -2.25 4.89
C THR A 538 -27.24 -3.08 6.14
N LEU A 539 -27.27 -2.46 7.32
CA LEU A 539 -27.31 -3.21 8.57
C LEU A 539 -28.42 -4.27 8.51
N GLN A 540 -29.65 -3.89 8.17
CA GLN A 540 -30.79 -4.82 8.25
C GLN A 540 -30.64 -6.06 7.36
N HIS A 541 -30.26 -5.90 6.10
CA HIS A 541 -30.29 -6.98 5.12
C HIS A 541 -28.96 -7.72 4.97
N ASN A 542 -27.84 -7.08 5.36
CA ASN A 542 -26.50 -7.61 5.11
C ASN A 542 -25.75 -7.96 6.40
N TRP A 543 -26.47 -8.13 7.53
CA TRP A 543 -25.82 -8.37 8.82
C TRP A 543 -24.85 -9.55 8.80
N ASN A 544 -25.32 -10.70 8.29
CA ASN A 544 -24.53 -11.91 8.32
C ASN A 544 -23.28 -11.76 7.45
N GLN A 545 -23.38 -11.04 6.33
CA GLN A 545 -22.23 -10.71 5.47
C GLN A 545 -21.24 -9.78 6.17
N ILE A 546 -21.72 -8.80 6.94
CA ILE A 546 -20.87 -7.92 7.77
C ILE A 546 -20.15 -8.76 8.83
N VAL A 547 -20.86 -9.63 9.56
CA VAL A 547 -20.30 -10.52 10.58
C VAL A 547 -19.26 -11.47 9.97
N ASP A 548 -19.57 -12.09 8.83
CA ASP A 548 -18.63 -12.92 8.07
C ASP A 548 -17.33 -12.17 7.76
N CYS A 549 -17.41 -10.95 7.25
CA CYS A 549 -16.23 -10.16 6.91
C CYS A 549 -15.38 -9.81 8.14
N LEU A 550 -16.03 -9.53 9.27
CA LEU A 550 -15.34 -9.25 10.52
C LEU A 550 -14.61 -10.48 11.05
N TYR A 551 -15.29 -11.62 11.13
CA TYR A 551 -14.75 -12.80 11.80
C TYR A 551 -13.91 -13.69 10.88
N LEU A 552 -14.27 -13.84 9.61
CA LEU A 552 -13.54 -14.69 8.69
C LEU A 552 -12.28 -14.01 8.13
N GLY A 553 -12.34 -12.69 7.92
CA GLY A 553 -11.26 -11.89 7.33
C GLY A 553 -10.59 -10.94 8.32
N THR A 554 -11.32 -9.94 8.82
CA THR A 554 -10.72 -8.81 9.56
C THR A 554 -9.98 -9.27 10.83
N LEU A 555 -10.60 -10.12 11.64
CA LEU A 555 -9.97 -10.65 12.86
C LEU A 555 -8.79 -11.57 12.55
N LEU A 556 -8.86 -12.33 11.45
CA LEU A 556 -7.76 -13.17 11.01
C LEU A 556 -6.57 -12.31 10.52
N HIS A 557 -6.86 -11.20 9.84
CA HIS A 557 -5.86 -10.20 9.49
C HIS A 557 -5.24 -9.53 10.73
N HIS A 558 -6.04 -9.14 11.72
CA HIS A 558 -5.52 -8.62 12.99
C HIS A 558 -4.60 -9.63 13.67
N PHE A 559 -4.97 -10.92 13.66
CA PHE A 559 -4.10 -11.99 14.14
C PHE A 559 -2.77 -12.00 13.37
N TYR A 560 -2.77 -11.97 12.04
CA TYR A 560 -1.52 -11.92 11.27
C TYR A 560 -0.66 -10.67 11.58
N ASN A 561 -1.27 -9.52 11.83
CA ASN A 561 -0.56 -8.26 12.11
C ASN A 561 0.20 -8.26 13.45
N GLU A 562 -0.09 -9.19 14.36
CA GLU A 562 0.69 -9.39 15.59
C GLU A 562 2.10 -9.93 15.32
N ARG A 563 2.36 -10.39 14.08
CA ARG A 563 3.53 -11.21 13.73
C ARG A 563 4.22 -10.67 12.50
N GLU A 564 5.49 -11.00 12.35
CA GLU A 564 6.22 -10.80 11.09
C GLU A 564 5.82 -11.88 10.07
N MET A 565 5.66 -11.50 8.81
CA MET A 565 5.44 -12.43 7.70
C MET A 565 6.79 -12.81 7.09
N LEU A 566 7.22 -14.05 7.30
CA LEU A 566 8.56 -14.51 6.96
C LEU A 566 8.62 -15.06 5.53
N ILE A 567 7.59 -15.80 5.11
CA ILE A 567 7.57 -16.50 3.81
C ILE A 567 6.20 -16.32 3.16
N TRP A 568 6.20 -16.12 1.84
CA TRP A 568 5.00 -16.14 0.99
C TRP A 568 5.27 -16.93 -0.27
N ASP A 569 4.82 -18.18 -0.33
CA ASP A 569 5.09 -19.04 -1.48
C ASP A 569 3.80 -19.32 -2.26
N ALA A 570 3.92 -19.31 -3.59
CA ALA A 570 2.89 -19.84 -4.47
C ALA A 570 3.01 -21.37 -4.49
N VAL A 571 1.92 -22.08 -4.18
CA VAL A 571 1.87 -23.54 -4.16
C VAL A 571 0.65 -23.99 -4.96
N GLY A 572 0.87 -24.47 -6.18
CA GLY A 572 -0.20 -24.72 -7.14
C GLY A 572 -0.93 -23.40 -7.46
N GLU A 573 -2.25 -23.40 -7.30
CA GLU A 573 -3.12 -22.21 -7.48
C GLU A 573 -3.27 -21.37 -6.20
N GLY A 574 -2.68 -21.81 -5.09
CA GLY A 574 -2.83 -21.20 -3.78
C GLY A 574 -1.52 -20.65 -3.21
N TRP A 575 -1.55 -20.37 -1.91
CA TRP A 575 -0.42 -19.81 -1.17
C TRP A 575 -0.16 -20.56 0.12
N ARG A 576 1.13 -20.77 0.42
CA ARG A 576 1.60 -21.10 1.76
C ARG A 576 2.30 -19.87 2.33
N ILE A 577 1.81 -19.39 3.45
CA ILE A 577 2.31 -18.18 4.12
C ILE A 577 2.78 -18.58 5.51
N ILE A 578 4.01 -18.24 5.85
CA ILE A 578 4.60 -18.53 7.16
C ILE A 578 4.88 -17.21 7.86
N TYR A 579 4.38 -17.11 9.08
CA TYR A 579 4.63 -15.99 9.97
C TYR A 579 5.49 -16.46 11.15
N ALA A 580 6.04 -15.50 11.88
CA ALA A 580 6.65 -15.76 13.18
C ALA A 580 5.68 -16.50 14.13
N ASP A 581 6.21 -17.02 15.24
CA ASP A 581 5.46 -17.81 16.25
C ASP A 581 4.85 -19.12 15.71
N ASN A 582 5.48 -19.72 14.71
CA ASN A 582 5.04 -20.98 14.08
C ASN A 582 3.61 -20.92 13.53
N VAL A 583 3.23 -19.77 12.96
CA VAL A 583 1.94 -19.59 12.30
C VAL A 583 2.08 -19.91 10.82
N VAL A 584 1.25 -20.83 10.34
CA VAL A 584 1.21 -21.24 8.93
C VAL A 584 -0.21 -21.09 8.41
N ALA A 585 -0.35 -20.39 7.29
CA ALA A 585 -1.60 -20.29 6.53
C ALA A 585 -1.44 -20.98 5.18
N GLU A 586 -2.28 -21.98 4.94
CA GLU A 586 -2.43 -22.66 3.66
C GLU A 586 -3.76 -22.21 3.05
N VAL A 587 -3.69 -21.46 1.96
CA VAL A 587 -4.83 -20.81 1.33
C VAL A 587 -4.94 -21.33 -0.10
N CYS A 588 -6.10 -21.87 -0.45
CA CYS A 588 -6.44 -22.37 -1.77
C CYS A 588 -5.54 -23.49 -2.35
N ILE A 589 -4.69 -24.13 -1.53
CA ILE A 589 -3.74 -25.16 -1.99
C ILE A 589 -4.45 -26.45 -2.43
N GLN A 590 -5.46 -26.89 -1.68
CA GLN A 590 -6.15 -28.16 -1.96
C GLN A 590 -7.33 -27.97 -2.93
N SER A 591 -8.00 -26.83 -2.83
CA SER A 591 -9.10 -26.39 -3.70
C SER A 591 -9.27 -24.87 -3.57
N PRO A 592 -9.97 -24.19 -4.49
CA PRO A 592 -10.24 -22.75 -4.39
C PRO A 592 -10.93 -22.31 -3.08
N ASP A 593 -11.64 -23.23 -2.41
CA ASP A 593 -12.36 -22.98 -1.15
C ASP A 593 -11.62 -23.51 0.09
N SER A 594 -10.40 -24.04 -0.07
CA SER A 594 -9.62 -24.57 1.06
C SER A 594 -8.90 -23.45 1.81
N LEU A 595 -9.02 -23.46 3.14
CA LEU A 595 -8.25 -22.61 4.04
C LEU A 595 -7.90 -23.40 5.29
N LYS A 596 -6.64 -23.35 5.69
CA LYS A 596 -6.17 -23.88 6.97
C LYS A 596 -5.12 -22.95 7.56
N VAL A 597 -5.33 -22.53 8.81
CA VAL A 597 -4.39 -21.70 9.55
C VAL A 597 -4.10 -22.35 10.89
N THR A 598 -2.83 -22.54 11.21
CA THR A 598 -2.39 -23.17 12.46
C THR A 598 -1.36 -22.31 13.16
N ALA A 599 -1.39 -22.29 14.50
CA ALA A 599 -0.36 -21.74 15.37
C ALA A 599 0.17 -22.88 16.25
N GLY A 600 1.26 -23.54 15.81
CA GLY A 600 1.66 -24.83 16.38
C GLY A 600 0.55 -25.87 16.26
N GLU A 601 0.08 -26.41 17.39
CA GLU A 601 -1.01 -27.40 17.44
C GLU A 601 -2.42 -26.77 17.39
N VAL A 602 -2.54 -25.45 17.57
CA VAL A 602 -3.84 -24.77 17.59
C VAL A 602 -4.29 -24.50 16.16
N THR A 603 -5.46 -25.03 15.78
CA THR A 603 -6.15 -24.62 14.55
C THR A 603 -6.82 -23.27 14.77
N VAL A 604 -6.33 -22.24 14.08
CA VAL A 604 -6.83 -20.85 14.14
C VAL A 604 -7.99 -20.65 13.16
N ALA A 605 -7.90 -21.26 11.99
CA ALA A 605 -8.95 -21.24 10.98
C ALA A 605 -8.95 -22.54 10.17
N GLU A 606 -10.13 -23.01 9.80
CA GLU A 606 -10.31 -24.15 8.89
C GLU A 606 -11.60 -23.97 8.10
N GLY A 607 -11.51 -23.79 6.79
CA GLY A 607 -12.64 -23.44 5.92
C GLY A 607 -13.38 -22.21 6.44
N ASN A 608 -14.65 -22.38 6.80
CA ASN A 608 -15.53 -21.32 7.32
C ASN A 608 -15.54 -21.21 8.86
N ASP A 609 -14.71 -21.98 9.56
CA ASP A 609 -14.59 -21.92 11.01
C ASP A 609 -13.38 -21.07 11.43
N ARG A 610 -13.52 -20.38 12.56
CA ARG A 610 -12.48 -19.55 13.21
C ARG A 610 -12.42 -19.85 14.69
N PHE A 611 -11.19 -19.87 15.21
CA PHE A 611 -10.87 -19.99 16.62
C PHE A 611 -9.61 -19.17 16.88
N ILE A 612 -9.77 -17.84 16.83
CA ILE A 612 -8.67 -16.88 16.75
C ILE A 612 -8.24 -16.43 18.15
N PRO A 613 -7.07 -16.83 18.65
CA PRO A 613 -6.54 -16.33 19.92
C PRO A 613 -5.93 -14.95 19.71
N ARG A 614 -6.38 -13.96 20.48
CA ARG A 614 -5.93 -12.56 20.35
C ARG A 614 -6.19 -11.77 21.64
N CYS A 615 -5.20 -10.96 22.05
CA CYS A 615 -5.28 -10.06 23.20
C CYS A 615 -5.88 -10.67 24.48
N GLY A 616 -5.49 -11.91 24.82
CA GLY A 616 -5.99 -12.60 26.01
C GLY A 616 -7.42 -13.14 25.91
N ALA A 617 -8.01 -13.17 24.71
CA ALA A 617 -9.29 -13.80 24.40
C ALA A 617 -9.16 -14.76 23.22
N ILE A 618 -10.18 -15.59 23.00
CA ILE A 618 -10.36 -16.35 21.76
C ILE A 618 -11.69 -15.94 21.15
N TYR A 619 -11.66 -15.57 19.87
CA TYR A 619 -12.83 -15.27 19.06
C TYR A 619 -13.14 -16.49 18.19
N ALA A 620 -14.23 -17.17 18.51
CA ALA A 620 -14.70 -18.34 17.79
C ALA A 620 -15.92 -17.99 16.91
N TYR A 621 -15.97 -18.53 15.70
CA TYR A 621 -17.03 -18.25 14.74
C TYR A 621 -17.16 -19.37 13.71
N SER A 622 -18.38 -19.64 13.24
CA SER A 622 -18.62 -20.52 12.10
C SER A 622 -19.71 -19.93 11.22
N ARG A 623 -19.46 -19.82 9.91
CA ARG A 623 -20.50 -19.40 8.96
C ARG A 623 -21.63 -20.42 8.86
N ASP A 624 -21.27 -21.71 8.79
CA ASP A 624 -22.21 -22.81 8.51
C ASP A 624 -22.69 -23.53 9.78
N GLY A 625 -22.15 -23.15 10.93
CA GLY A 625 -22.32 -23.82 12.20
C GLY A 625 -21.38 -25.03 12.34
N SER A 626 -20.91 -25.29 13.56
CA SER A 626 -20.01 -26.42 13.80
C SER A 626 -20.12 -26.95 15.23
N ASN A 627 -19.84 -28.24 15.41
CA ASN A 627 -19.73 -28.87 16.73
C ASN A 627 -18.49 -29.77 16.72
N ARG A 628 -17.38 -29.23 17.24
CA ARG A 628 -16.08 -29.90 17.19
C ARG A 628 -15.23 -29.56 18.41
N ASN A 629 -14.17 -30.35 18.58
CA ASN A 629 -13.13 -30.09 19.56
C ASN A 629 -12.12 -29.08 18.99
N TRP A 630 -11.75 -28.12 19.83
CA TRP A 630 -10.67 -27.16 19.60
C TRP A 630 -9.59 -27.37 20.65
N ILE A 631 -8.32 -27.31 20.21
CA ILE A 631 -7.18 -27.29 21.13
C ILE A 631 -7.06 -25.87 21.67
N LEU A 632 -7.03 -25.74 23.00
CA LEU A 632 -6.84 -24.45 23.66
C LEU A 632 -5.37 -24.02 23.52
N PRO A 633 -5.11 -22.73 23.24
CA PRO A 633 -3.77 -22.17 23.37
C PRO A 633 -3.20 -22.45 24.77
N PRO A 634 -1.87 -22.63 24.92
CA PRO A 634 -1.26 -22.98 26.20
C PRO A 634 -1.71 -22.13 27.39
N ASP A 635 -1.89 -20.82 27.18
CA ASP A 635 -2.30 -19.88 28.24
C ASP A 635 -3.73 -20.10 28.75
N PHE A 636 -4.59 -20.77 27.97
CA PHE A 636 -5.98 -21.09 28.32
C PHE A 636 -6.14 -22.49 28.92
N GLN A 637 -5.14 -23.37 28.79
CA GLN A 637 -5.24 -24.76 29.26
C GLN A 637 -5.35 -24.84 30.79
N GLY A 638 -6.28 -25.66 31.28
CA GLY A 638 -6.55 -25.84 32.70
C GLY A 638 -7.13 -24.62 33.42
N LYS A 639 -7.48 -23.54 32.69
CA LYS A 639 -8.08 -22.33 33.27
C LYS A 639 -9.59 -22.45 33.35
N GLN A 640 -10.19 -21.70 34.27
CA GLN A 640 -11.62 -21.41 34.19
C GLN A 640 -11.83 -20.42 33.04
N LEU A 641 -12.89 -20.63 32.26
CA LEU A 641 -13.20 -19.83 31.09
C LEU A 641 -14.55 -19.14 31.25
N ARG A 642 -14.63 -17.88 30.83
CA ARG A 642 -15.87 -17.15 30.61
C ARG A 642 -16.18 -17.18 29.11
N VAL A 643 -17.33 -17.75 28.75
CA VAL A 643 -17.76 -17.92 27.35
C VAL A 643 -19.07 -17.18 27.15
N CYS A 644 -19.17 -16.39 26.08
CA CYS A 644 -20.41 -15.68 25.72
C CYS A 644 -20.56 -15.56 24.21
N THR A 645 -21.79 -15.59 23.72
CA THR A 645 -22.11 -15.19 22.34
C THR A 645 -22.04 -13.69 22.18
N LEU A 646 -21.81 -13.22 20.96
CA LEU A 646 -21.79 -11.81 20.60
C LEU A 646 -22.89 -11.53 19.56
N SER A 647 -23.54 -10.39 19.71
CA SER A 647 -24.64 -9.95 18.84
C SER A 647 -24.63 -8.43 18.69
N ARG A 648 -25.60 -7.90 17.94
CA ARG A 648 -25.85 -6.45 17.83
C ARG A 648 -26.12 -5.77 19.17
N GLU A 649 -26.68 -6.52 20.12
CA GLU A 649 -27.06 -6.02 21.44
C GLU A 649 -25.95 -6.26 22.49
N GLY A 650 -24.83 -6.84 22.07
CA GLY A 650 -23.67 -7.14 22.91
C GLY A 650 -23.60 -8.60 23.31
N ARG A 651 -23.01 -8.83 24.49
CA ARG A 651 -22.76 -10.17 25.05
C ARG A 651 -24.07 -10.89 25.40
N GLY A 652 -24.22 -12.11 24.92
CA GLY A 652 -25.31 -13.02 25.23
C GLY A 652 -24.89 -14.12 26.22
N GLY A 653 -25.72 -15.18 26.28
CA GLY A 653 -25.42 -16.36 27.09
C GLY A 653 -24.25 -17.17 26.53
N ALA A 654 -23.74 -18.10 27.34
CA ALA A 654 -22.78 -19.07 26.85
C ALA A 654 -23.46 -20.04 25.87
N PRO A 655 -22.83 -20.38 24.74
CA PRO A 655 -23.27 -21.50 23.91
C PRO A 655 -23.07 -22.83 24.66
N GLN A 656 -23.50 -23.94 24.07
CA GLN A 656 -23.19 -25.26 24.62
C GLN A 656 -21.70 -25.58 24.41
N TYR A 657 -21.01 -25.96 25.49
CA TYR A 657 -19.62 -26.39 25.43
C TYR A 657 -19.25 -27.42 26.50
N GLU A 658 -18.24 -28.23 26.21
CA GLU A 658 -17.60 -29.16 27.16
C GLU A 658 -16.12 -28.81 27.27
N LEU A 659 -15.64 -28.57 28.49
CA LEU A 659 -14.25 -28.18 28.75
C LEU A 659 -13.45 -29.36 29.31
N SER A 660 -12.29 -29.62 28.72
CA SER A 660 -11.25 -30.49 29.27
C SER A 660 -10.01 -29.66 29.66
N TYR A 661 -8.95 -30.32 30.13
CA TYR A 661 -7.71 -29.61 30.47
C TYR A 661 -7.07 -28.91 29.25
N GLN A 662 -7.10 -29.55 28.07
CA GLN A 662 -6.42 -29.04 26.86
C GLN A 662 -7.37 -28.62 25.74
N THR A 663 -8.64 -29.01 25.80
CA THR A 663 -9.57 -28.81 24.70
C THR A 663 -10.89 -28.23 25.16
N ILE A 664 -11.57 -27.56 24.24
CA ILE A 664 -12.98 -27.18 24.38
C ILE A 664 -13.76 -27.77 23.21
N ARG A 665 -14.79 -28.54 23.50
CA ARG A 665 -15.80 -28.90 22.49
C ARG A 665 -16.84 -27.80 22.47
N LEU A 666 -16.95 -27.08 21.35
CA LEU A 666 -17.80 -25.91 21.22
C LEU A 666 -18.86 -26.15 20.16
N GLU A 667 -20.12 -25.92 20.49
CA GLU A 667 -21.22 -25.85 19.52
C GLU A 667 -21.42 -24.39 19.09
N LEU A 668 -21.01 -24.10 17.87
CA LEU A 668 -21.14 -22.81 17.22
C LEU A 668 -22.39 -22.81 16.35
N GLU A 669 -23.33 -21.92 16.66
CA GLU A 669 -24.45 -21.61 15.77
C GLU A 669 -23.95 -20.84 14.54
N ALA A 670 -24.51 -21.16 13.38
CA ALA A 670 -24.19 -20.49 12.12
C ALA A 670 -24.37 -18.97 12.22
N GLY A 671 -23.31 -18.21 11.96
CA GLY A 671 -23.36 -16.74 11.96
C GLY A 671 -23.35 -16.08 13.35
N VAL A 672 -23.16 -16.84 14.43
CA VAL A 672 -23.13 -16.31 15.81
C VAL A 672 -21.72 -16.39 16.39
N PRO A 673 -21.02 -15.26 16.56
CA PRO A 673 -19.70 -15.27 17.16
C PRO A 673 -19.72 -15.56 18.65
N VAL A 674 -18.63 -16.12 19.14
CA VAL A 674 -18.41 -16.48 20.54
C VAL A 674 -17.07 -15.90 20.99
N LYS A 675 -17.05 -15.26 22.16
CA LYS A 675 -15.83 -14.84 22.84
C LYS A 675 -15.56 -15.72 24.05
N ILE A 676 -14.31 -16.17 24.17
CA ILE A 676 -13.80 -16.97 25.29
C ILE A 676 -12.70 -16.16 25.97
N GLU A 677 -12.82 -15.94 27.27
CA GLU A 677 -11.87 -15.20 28.10
C GLU A 677 -11.46 -16.05 29.31
N ILE A 678 -10.28 -15.80 29.87
CA ILE A 678 -9.89 -16.44 31.13
C ILE A 678 -10.73 -15.83 32.28
N GLY A 679 -11.24 -16.73 33.13
CA GLY A 679 -12.20 -16.48 34.19
C GLY A 679 -11.71 -15.67 35.36
#